data_AF-M8C0K4-F1
#
_entry.id   AF-M8C0K4-F1
#
_cell.length_a   1.000
_cell.length_b   1.000
_cell.length_c   1.000
_cell.angle_alpha   90.00
_cell.angle_beta   90.00
_cell.angle_gamma   90.00
#
_symmetry.space_group_name_H-M   'P 1'
#
loop_
_entity.id
_entity.type
_entity.pdbx_description
1 polymer ?
#
loop_
_entity_poly.entity_id
_entity_poly.type
_entity_poly.pdbx_seq_one_letter_code
_entity_poly.pdbx_strand_id
1 'polypeptide(L)'
;MENTTRRTSPPPNPDWILDFRPGVIRGWIGQTSASPPGRITAWSDVADAGPNKPTKVSSGPILYHQTSVCSGSSNSHEPKPAEMKEPWGSAHQEGGLRRNQRRTPDAESSDLTWPVTTTTTPRRPTDSKDRIQMVLIWIRRHSRPPDPLTVRNSPRGIFCTRTLNLRSISVIGYDMDYTLIHYNVMAWEGRAYDYGMANLKSMGFLVDDLEFDPDLKAYITLSDMTTLPQVIRGLIMDKVKGNLVKADRFGYIKRVMHGTQMLPTRAVSEIYGRELVDLRKEDTWEFLNTLFSVSEAVMFMQIISLEAEYLSMSVKDLMVDKLDQGLVPAELGPLDYKGLYNAVSKALFRAHVEGQLKREIMAEPERFVEPDPELPLALLDQKEAGKRLLLITNSDYHYTNKMMNHAFNRFLPNDMGWRDLFEMVIVSARKPEFFQISHPLYEVVTDDGLLRPCFKANSGGLYSGGSAQMVEKSLDIHGDEILYVGDHIFTDVSQSKVHLRWRTALICRELEDEFDALIKSHAQKEKLVTLIQQKEIVGDLFNQLRLALQRRTNSRPAQTLAATCMNDQELTESMQKLLIVMQRLDEKIVPLLESDGELFNKRWGWLSRAGLWDKSHLTRQIEKYADIYTSRVSNFLHYTPFMYFRSQEQLLGCTKLLDTGQRLLIGEMLRCLPQQNLTLAASWPGLFVDKQGVYWDVPLSLSADLASVGSSSGLSYHLLLQQNSGEPKCFGGDETNDVPLALLPGLCAKAAISIKRSIDAWRKKEDKLKMVQPYDAFLSDPHVSFTGIVGAVASGSLGDCSKRISVPDETRKSNAFRVFHERNKFAACADLFASVTFTAQHGNFQRLFLDLTRVSARLDISSGSLFLRGASRLAQDFFFSRRPDLETFCDVCPDVIVSLQQQIVGPFSFRVESSVAIDPRSQDHFVRVDDSVFAIDWALKVLGSAKATAWYSPKHQEAMVELRFFEV
;
A
#
# COMPACT_ATOMS: atom_id res chain seq x y z
N MET A 1 -1.39 81.07 6.04
CA MET A 1 -1.70 81.59 4.70
C MET A 1 -1.72 80.43 3.72
N GLU A 2 -2.48 80.62 2.65
CA GLU A 2 -2.88 79.78 1.51
C GLU A 2 -2.04 78.55 1.07
N ASN A 3 -2.77 77.48 0.71
CA ASN A 3 -2.70 76.63 -0.50
C ASN A 3 -1.37 76.57 -1.30
N THR A 4 -0.87 75.39 -1.67
CA THR A 4 -1.46 74.59 -2.76
C THR A 4 -0.96 73.13 -2.79
N THR A 5 -1.61 72.28 -3.61
CA THR A 5 -1.41 70.83 -3.69
C THR A 5 -0.20 70.36 -4.51
N ARG A 6 0.46 69.27 -4.06
CA ARG A 6 1.06 68.25 -4.94
C ARG A 6 0.66 66.84 -4.47
N ARG A 7 0.41 65.93 -5.42
CA ARG A 7 0.20 64.50 -5.15
C ARG A 7 1.56 63.82 -4.96
N THR A 8 1.66 62.94 -3.98
CA THR A 8 2.67 61.88 -3.90
C THR A 8 1.96 60.54 -3.69
N SER A 9 2.46 59.49 -4.34
CA SER A 9 1.94 58.12 -4.20
C SER A 9 2.40 57.49 -2.87
N PRO A 10 1.62 56.56 -2.28
CA PRO A 10 2.10 55.76 -1.16
C PRO A 10 3.31 54.91 -1.56
N PRO A 11 4.18 54.51 -0.62
CA PRO A 11 5.27 53.58 -0.89
C PRO A 11 4.71 52.19 -1.31
N PRO A 12 5.44 51.43 -2.15
CA PRO A 12 5.02 50.09 -2.55
C PRO A 12 5.03 49.13 -1.36
N ASN A 13 3.91 48.43 -1.13
CA ASN A 13 3.80 47.37 -0.13
C ASN A 13 4.83 46.24 -0.41
N PRO A 14 5.66 45.78 0.55
CA PRO A 14 6.79 44.90 0.26
C PRO A 14 6.46 43.47 -0.24
N ASP A 15 5.20 43.03 -0.19
CA ASP A 15 4.81 41.62 -0.43
C ASP A 15 4.86 41.15 -1.90
N TRP A 16 4.95 42.05 -2.89
CA TRP A 16 4.79 41.69 -4.32
C TRP A 16 5.89 40.78 -4.90
N ILE A 17 6.99 40.55 -4.17
CA ILE A 17 8.11 39.70 -4.61
C ILE A 17 7.80 38.19 -4.45
N LEU A 18 6.71 37.82 -3.75
CA LEU A 18 6.35 36.41 -3.49
C LEU A 18 5.23 35.84 -4.39
N ASP A 19 4.53 36.64 -5.22
CA ASP A 19 3.43 36.15 -6.09
C ASP A 19 3.94 35.49 -7.40
N PHE A 20 4.88 34.55 -7.27
CA PHE A 20 5.40 33.76 -8.39
C PHE A 20 4.38 32.71 -8.86
N ARG A 21 3.45 33.15 -9.71
CA ARG A 21 2.46 32.25 -10.34
C ARG A 21 3.16 31.12 -11.14
N PRO A 22 2.59 29.88 -11.18
CA PRO A 22 3.20 28.72 -11.85
C PRO A 22 3.49 28.84 -13.36
N GLY A 23 3.15 29.96 -14.01
CA GLY A 23 3.41 30.18 -15.44
C GLY A 23 4.87 30.49 -15.78
N VAL A 24 5.63 31.14 -14.90
CA VAL A 24 6.98 31.67 -15.24
C VAL A 24 8.01 30.56 -15.46
N ILE A 25 7.88 29.43 -14.75
CA ILE A 25 8.81 28.29 -14.85
C ILE A 25 8.62 27.51 -16.16
N ARG A 26 7.43 27.56 -16.80
CA ARG A 26 7.17 26.89 -18.10
C ARG A 26 8.02 27.42 -19.26
N GLY A 27 8.63 28.60 -19.13
CA GLY A 27 9.58 29.12 -20.11
C GLY A 27 11.00 28.54 -20.00
N TRP A 28 11.33 27.85 -18.90
CA TRP A 28 12.69 27.38 -18.60
C TRP A 28 12.85 25.86 -18.61
N ILE A 29 11.74 25.10 -18.57
CA ILE A 29 11.72 23.65 -18.73
C ILE A 29 11.13 23.31 -20.11
N GLY A 30 11.89 23.66 -21.16
CA GLY A 30 11.56 23.41 -22.55
C GLY A 30 12.73 22.77 -23.30
N GLN A 31 12.52 21.55 -23.80
CA GLN A 31 13.38 20.81 -24.74
C GLN A 31 14.87 20.66 -24.38
N THR A 32 15.21 19.54 -23.73
CA THR A 32 16.58 18.98 -23.69
C THR A 32 16.63 17.53 -24.18
N SER A 33 16.02 17.27 -25.35
CA SER A 33 16.25 16.04 -26.12
C SER A 33 17.59 16.14 -26.86
N ALA A 34 18.69 15.81 -26.18
CA ALA A 34 20.04 15.79 -26.77
C ALA A 34 20.75 14.47 -26.41
N SER A 35 21.17 13.73 -27.44
CA SER A 35 21.83 12.42 -27.33
C SER A 35 23.30 12.51 -26.88
N PRO A 36 23.84 11.49 -26.19
CA PRO A 36 25.28 11.40 -25.94
C PRO A 36 26.06 11.13 -27.23
N PRO A 37 27.23 11.78 -27.45
CA PRO A 37 28.11 11.45 -28.57
C PRO A 37 28.87 10.14 -28.31
N GLY A 38 28.98 9.28 -29.32
CA GLY A 38 29.67 7.99 -29.21
C GLY A 38 30.92 7.87 -30.08
N ARG A 39 31.98 7.27 -29.53
CA ARG A 39 32.99 6.40 -30.19
C ARG A 39 33.76 5.68 -29.08
N ILE A 40 33.61 4.35 -28.95
CA ILE A 40 34.34 3.29 -29.65
C ILE A 40 35.84 3.28 -29.29
N THR A 41 36.21 2.30 -28.47
CA THR A 41 37.31 1.35 -28.74
C THR A 41 36.78 -0.06 -28.49
N ALA A 42 37.29 -1.05 -29.22
CA ALA A 42 36.80 -2.43 -29.16
C ALA A 42 37.97 -3.43 -29.17
N TRP A 43 37.79 -4.52 -28.44
CA TRP A 43 38.42 -5.83 -28.58
C TRP A 43 37.21 -6.79 -28.61
N SER A 44 36.97 -7.62 -29.63
CA SER A 44 37.77 -8.79 -30.06
C SER A 44 37.83 -9.86 -28.94
N ASP A 45 37.64 -11.15 -29.21
CA ASP A 45 38.01 -11.89 -30.42
C ASP A 45 36.89 -12.71 -31.09
N VAL A 46 37.27 -13.39 -32.19
CA VAL A 46 36.47 -14.26 -33.05
C VAL A 46 37.21 -15.58 -33.23
N ALA A 47 36.56 -16.75 -33.11
CA ALA A 47 36.94 -17.98 -33.81
C ALA A 47 35.89 -19.10 -33.70
N ASP A 48 35.65 -19.72 -34.84
CA ASP A 48 34.61 -20.67 -35.23
C ASP A 48 34.91 -22.16 -34.92
N ALA A 49 33.99 -23.03 -35.38
CA ALA A 49 34.15 -24.46 -35.74
C ALA A 49 34.07 -25.58 -34.67
N GLY A 50 33.36 -26.66 -35.03
CA GLY A 50 33.28 -27.96 -34.33
C GLY A 50 34.16 -29.04 -35.00
N PRO A 51 33.72 -30.30 -35.26
CA PRO A 51 32.40 -30.93 -35.02
C PRO A 51 32.48 -32.30 -34.27
N ASN A 52 31.35 -32.98 -34.02
CA ASN A 52 31.21 -34.45 -34.22
C ASN A 52 29.79 -35.05 -34.05
N LYS A 53 29.61 -36.27 -34.57
CA LYS A 53 28.45 -37.20 -34.55
C LYS A 53 29.00 -38.64 -34.69
N PRO A 54 28.23 -39.75 -34.60
CA PRO A 54 26.96 -40.03 -33.89
C PRO A 54 27.03 -41.34 -33.06
N THR A 55 25.93 -41.78 -32.40
CA THR A 55 25.59 -43.23 -32.29
C THR A 55 24.10 -43.48 -31.99
N LYS A 56 23.59 -44.70 -32.26
CA LYS A 56 22.22 -45.19 -31.97
C LYS A 56 22.24 -46.46 -31.11
N VAL A 57 21.29 -46.57 -30.15
CA VAL A 57 20.54 -47.80 -29.75
C VAL A 57 19.18 -47.30 -29.20
N SER A 58 17.95 -47.73 -29.52
CA SER A 58 17.34 -48.71 -30.46
C SER A 58 17.01 -50.15 -30.00
N SER A 59 15.97 -50.31 -29.18
CA SER A 59 15.21 -51.57 -29.02
C SER A 59 13.69 -51.37 -28.79
N GLY A 60 12.87 -51.79 -29.75
CA GLY A 60 11.54 -52.41 -29.50
C GLY A 60 11.65 -53.91 -29.84
N PRO A 61 10.60 -54.61 -30.34
CA PRO A 61 9.18 -54.25 -30.49
C PRO A 61 8.26 -55.16 -29.62
N ILE A 62 6.92 -55.07 -29.66
CA ILE A 62 5.96 -56.02 -30.32
C ILE A 62 4.55 -55.81 -29.69
N LEU A 63 3.39 -56.21 -30.23
CA LEU A 63 2.77 -56.12 -31.58
C LEU A 63 1.31 -56.70 -31.49
N TYR A 64 0.54 -56.68 -32.59
CA TYR A 64 -0.77 -57.35 -32.86
C TYR A 64 -2.07 -56.87 -32.17
N HIS A 65 -3.04 -56.49 -33.04
CA HIS A 65 -4.50 -56.78 -33.12
C HIS A 65 -5.37 -57.04 -31.84
N GLN A 66 -6.70 -56.96 -31.85
CA GLN A 66 -7.82 -56.35 -32.61
C GLN A 66 -9.10 -57.08 -32.09
N THR A 67 -10.30 -56.69 -32.53
CA THR A 67 -11.56 -57.47 -32.57
C THR A 67 -12.29 -57.86 -31.26
N SER A 68 -13.45 -57.19 -31.08
CA SER A 68 -14.80 -57.82 -30.96
C SER A 68 -15.27 -58.37 -29.59
N VAL A 69 -16.57 -58.63 -29.28
CA VAL A 69 -17.92 -58.19 -29.78
C VAL A 69 -19.00 -58.69 -28.79
N CYS A 70 -20.21 -58.08 -28.79
CA CYS A 70 -21.46 -58.59 -28.14
C CYS A 70 -21.50 -58.65 -26.59
N SER A 71 -22.66 -58.71 -25.92
CA SER A 71 -24.08 -58.51 -26.34
C SER A 71 -24.98 -58.25 -25.14
N GLY A 72 -26.08 -57.51 -25.32
CA GLY A 72 -27.18 -57.40 -24.35
C GLY A 72 -28.35 -56.57 -24.90
N SER A 73 -29.56 -57.12 -24.94
CA SER A 73 -30.71 -56.58 -25.69
C SER A 73 -31.97 -56.42 -24.86
N SER A 74 -32.74 -55.33 -25.06
CA SER A 74 -34.22 -55.36 -25.24
C SER A 74 -34.88 -53.96 -25.30
N ASN A 75 -35.80 -53.78 -26.26
CA ASN A 75 -37.20 -53.27 -26.16
C ASN A 75 -37.65 -52.48 -24.90
N SER A 76 -38.57 -51.48 -24.93
CA SER A 76 -39.40 -50.89 -26.02
C SER A 76 -40.30 -49.72 -25.50
N HIS A 77 -41.00 -49.03 -26.42
CA HIS A 77 -42.25 -48.24 -26.27
C HIS A 77 -42.26 -46.71 -25.94
N GLU A 78 -42.87 -45.98 -26.88
CA GLU A 78 -43.60 -44.68 -26.80
C GLU A 78 -45.06 -44.88 -26.24
N PRO A 79 -45.99 -43.87 -26.07
CA PRO A 79 -46.07 -42.51 -26.68
C PRO A 79 -46.59 -41.33 -25.78
N LYS A 80 -46.93 -40.18 -26.42
CA LYS A 80 -47.66 -38.98 -25.91
C LYS A 80 -49.20 -39.05 -26.17
N PRO A 81 -50.07 -38.14 -25.63
CA PRO A 81 -50.60 -36.90 -26.31
C PRO A 81 -50.83 -35.68 -25.33
N ALA A 82 -51.15 -34.39 -25.65
CA ALA A 82 -52.19 -33.61 -26.42
C ALA A 82 -53.62 -33.55 -25.78
N GLU A 83 -54.50 -32.51 -25.76
CA GLU A 83 -54.61 -31.07 -26.22
C GLU A 83 -54.10 -30.01 -25.18
N MET A 84 -54.09 -28.65 -25.27
CA MET A 84 -54.55 -27.55 -26.20
C MET A 84 -55.93 -26.83 -25.96
N LYS A 85 -55.96 -25.50 -25.64
CA LYS A 85 -56.88 -24.42 -26.17
C LYS A 85 -56.84 -23.03 -25.46
N GLU A 86 -57.16 -21.99 -26.24
CA GLU A 86 -57.50 -20.57 -25.90
C GLU A 86 -59.04 -20.43 -25.61
N PRO A 87 -59.70 -19.25 -25.29
CA PRO A 87 -59.42 -17.88 -25.78
C PRO A 87 -59.76 -16.60 -24.92
N TRP A 88 -59.15 -15.47 -25.30
CA TRP A 88 -59.67 -14.07 -25.48
C TRP A 88 -60.54 -13.27 -24.48
N GLY A 89 -60.17 -11.99 -24.31
CA GLY A 89 -61.06 -10.80 -24.15
C GLY A 89 -61.03 -10.06 -22.79
N SER A 90 -61.31 -8.74 -22.65
CA SER A 90 -61.11 -7.54 -23.51
C SER A 90 -61.64 -6.24 -22.81
N ALA A 91 -61.03 -5.08 -23.14
CA ALA A 91 -61.61 -3.70 -23.12
C ALA A 91 -61.83 -2.86 -21.82
N HIS A 92 -61.25 -1.61 -21.83
CA HIS A 92 -61.80 -0.28 -21.41
C HIS A 92 -62.30 -0.02 -19.94
N GLN A 93 -62.35 1.20 -19.37
CA GLN A 93 -61.96 2.58 -19.75
C GLN A 93 -61.77 3.50 -18.50
N GLU A 94 -61.03 4.62 -18.62
CA GLU A 94 -61.15 5.95 -17.91
C GLU A 94 -61.35 6.06 -16.36
N GLY A 95 -61.14 7.19 -15.67
CA GLY A 95 -60.63 8.54 -16.02
C GLY A 95 -60.86 9.56 -14.86
N GLY A 96 -60.18 10.73 -14.85
CA GLY A 96 -60.36 11.80 -13.83
C GLY A 96 -59.40 11.70 -12.62
N LEU A 97 -58.44 12.58 -12.25
CA LEU A 97 -58.03 13.98 -12.50
C LEU A 97 -58.37 14.99 -11.36
N ARG A 98 -57.30 15.62 -10.79
CA ARG A 98 -57.16 16.99 -10.20
C ARG A 98 -57.28 17.28 -8.67
N ARG A 99 -56.12 17.75 -8.13
CA ARG A 99 -55.87 19.05 -7.41
C ARG A 99 -56.46 19.30 -6.00
N ASN A 100 -55.88 20.13 -5.11
CA ASN A 100 -54.51 20.67 -4.91
C ASN A 100 -54.46 21.47 -3.57
N GLN A 101 -53.25 21.91 -3.13
CA GLN A 101 -52.99 22.94 -2.08
C GLN A 101 -53.36 22.57 -0.62
N ARG A 102 -52.91 23.27 0.45
CA ARG A 102 -51.59 23.86 0.87
C ARG A 102 -51.86 24.84 2.05
N ARG A 103 -51.40 24.55 3.29
CA ARG A 103 -50.65 25.46 4.20
C ARG A 103 -50.55 24.94 5.66
N THR A 104 -49.56 25.48 6.36
CA THR A 104 -49.15 25.35 7.79
C THR A 104 -49.54 26.66 8.54
N PRO A 105 -49.18 26.97 9.83
CA PRO A 105 -48.23 26.30 10.75
C PRO A 105 -48.59 26.27 12.28
N ASP A 106 -47.63 25.81 13.10
CA ASP A 106 -47.38 26.06 14.56
C ASP A 106 -48.43 25.59 15.62
N ALA A 107 -48.10 25.18 16.87
CA ALA A 107 -46.84 25.09 17.63
C ALA A 107 -46.81 23.96 18.72
N GLU A 108 -45.63 23.76 19.34
CA GLU A 108 -45.33 23.23 20.71
C GLU A 108 -45.67 21.80 21.20
N SER A 109 -44.65 20.92 21.09
CA SER A 109 -43.96 20.18 22.19
C SER A 109 -44.55 18.93 22.92
N SER A 110 -43.60 18.06 23.31
CA SER A 110 -43.65 16.93 24.28
C SER A 110 -44.26 15.56 23.88
N ASP A 111 -43.61 14.52 24.43
CA ASP A 111 -44.01 13.12 24.68
C ASP A 111 -44.49 12.21 23.52
N LEU A 112 -43.50 11.65 22.80
CA LEU A 112 -43.66 10.50 21.90
C LEU A 112 -43.85 9.17 22.67
N THR A 113 -45.10 8.83 22.95
CA THR A 113 -45.50 7.43 23.21
C THR A 113 -45.82 6.71 21.89
N TRP A 114 -45.41 5.44 21.74
CA TRP A 114 -45.61 4.66 20.51
C TRP A 114 -46.76 3.66 20.61
N PRO A 115 -47.82 3.79 19.78
CA PRO A 115 -48.76 2.72 19.52
C PRO A 115 -48.63 2.13 18.09
N VAL A 116 -48.40 0.81 18.06
CA VAL A 116 -48.67 -0.19 17.01
C VAL A 116 -49.39 0.27 15.72
N THR A 117 -48.88 -0.16 14.54
CA THR A 117 -49.76 -0.38 13.38
C THR A 117 -49.32 -1.55 12.47
N THR A 118 -50.23 -2.52 12.34
CA THR A 118 -50.43 -3.49 11.24
C THR A 118 -49.25 -4.00 10.39
N THR A 119 -49.05 -5.32 10.44
CA THR A 119 -48.24 -6.11 9.49
C THR A 119 -48.64 -5.96 8.02
N THR A 120 -47.64 -5.71 7.16
CA THR A 120 -47.61 -6.26 5.79
C THR A 120 -46.42 -7.20 5.65
N THR A 121 -46.66 -8.48 5.35
CA THR A 121 -45.60 -9.49 5.24
C THR A 121 -44.81 -9.32 3.93
N PRO A 122 -43.48 -9.13 3.97
CA PRO A 122 -42.66 -9.17 2.76
C PRO A 122 -42.69 -10.57 2.12
N ARG A 123 -42.80 -10.63 0.78
CA ARG A 123 -42.63 -11.90 0.06
C ARG A 123 -41.21 -12.45 0.31
N ARG A 124 -41.09 -13.73 0.63
CA ARG A 124 -39.79 -14.41 0.83
C ARG A 124 -38.96 -14.36 -0.47
N PRO A 125 -37.72 -13.82 -0.47
CA PRO A 125 -36.83 -13.91 -1.63
C PRO A 125 -36.40 -15.35 -1.91
N THR A 126 -36.46 -15.74 -3.19
CA THR A 126 -36.20 -17.11 -3.67
C THR A 126 -34.81 -17.34 -4.25
N ASP A 127 -34.03 -16.30 -4.57
CA ASP A 127 -32.61 -16.42 -4.98
C ASP A 127 -31.66 -16.15 -3.78
N SER A 128 -30.52 -16.84 -3.76
CA SER A 128 -29.43 -16.59 -2.82
C SER A 128 -28.66 -15.30 -3.13
N LYS A 129 -28.65 -14.83 -4.39
CA LYS A 129 -28.08 -13.52 -4.74
C LYS A 129 -28.81 -12.37 -4.03
N ASP A 130 -30.14 -12.38 -4.05
CA ASP A 130 -30.94 -11.40 -3.31
C ASP A 130 -30.64 -11.43 -1.82
N ARG A 131 -30.42 -12.61 -1.23
CA ARG A 131 -30.03 -12.73 0.19
C ARG A 131 -28.67 -12.11 0.47
N ILE A 132 -27.66 -12.35 -0.37
CA ILE A 132 -26.33 -11.74 -0.20
C ILE A 132 -26.41 -10.22 -0.38
N GLN A 133 -27.14 -9.73 -1.40
CA GLN A 133 -27.30 -8.31 -1.64
C GLN A 133 -28.12 -7.62 -0.54
N MET A 134 -29.17 -8.27 -0.02
CA MET A 134 -29.91 -7.81 1.16
C MET A 134 -29.07 -7.86 2.43
N VAL A 135 -28.19 -8.85 2.63
CA VAL A 135 -27.24 -8.89 3.76
C VAL A 135 -26.23 -7.75 3.65
N LEU A 136 -25.67 -7.47 2.46
CA LEU A 136 -24.77 -6.33 2.26
C LEU A 136 -25.46 -4.97 2.46
N ILE A 137 -26.72 -4.83 2.02
CA ILE A 137 -27.56 -3.65 2.26
C ILE A 137 -27.95 -3.54 3.75
N TRP A 138 -28.23 -4.67 4.41
CA TRP A 138 -28.60 -4.73 5.82
C TRP A 138 -27.40 -4.37 6.70
N ILE A 139 -26.20 -4.90 6.43
CA ILE A 139 -24.94 -4.49 7.05
C ILE A 139 -24.75 -2.98 6.85
N ARG A 140 -24.82 -2.48 5.60
CA ARG A 140 -24.70 -1.02 5.30
C ARG A 140 -25.73 -0.13 6.02
N ARG A 141 -26.84 -0.67 6.53
CA ARG A 141 -27.92 0.07 7.20
C ARG A 141 -27.97 -0.10 8.72
N HIS A 142 -27.60 -1.27 9.24
CA HIS A 142 -27.78 -1.66 10.65
C HIS A 142 -26.48 -2.03 11.35
N SER A 143 -25.37 -2.11 10.61
CA SER A 143 -24.04 -2.42 11.15
C SER A 143 -23.04 -1.41 10.60
N ARG A 144 -22.82 -0.33 11.37
CA ARG A 144 -21.58 0.45 11.31
C ARG A 144 -20.65 0.01 12.44
N PRO A 145 -19.90 -1.10 12.31
CA PRO A 145 -18.55 -1.04 12.84
C PRO A 145 -17.84 0.15 12.15
N PRO A 146 -16.94 0.87 12.83
CA PRO A 146 -16.15 1.91 12.16
C PRO A 146 -15.44 1.33 10.94
N ASP A 147 -15.30 2.14 9.88
CA ASP A 147 -14.61 1.71 8.65
C ASP A 147 -13.20 1.23 9.03
N PRO A 148 -12.77 0.03 8.59
CA PRO A 148 -11.42 -0.49 8.87
C PRO A 148 -10.28 0.47 8.51
N LEU A 149 -10.51 1.42 7.58
CA LEU A 149 -9.60 2.53 7.30
C LEU A 149 -9.64 3.62 8.39
N THR A 150 -10.82 3.99 8.91
CA THR A 150 -10.92 4.95 10.03
C THR A 150 -10.37 4.41 11.35
N VAL A 151 -10.53 3.11 11.65
CA VAL A 151 -9.92 2.51 12.85
C VAL A 151 -8.39 2.52 12.76
N ARG A 152 -7.84 2.17 11.59
CA ARG A 152 -6.37 2.19 11.34
C ARG A 152 -5.79 3.61 11.35
N ASN A 153 -6.60 4.62 11.04
CA ASN A 153 -6.22 6.03 11.05
C ASN A 153 -6.71 6.74 12.33
N SER A 154 -6.57 6.07 13.48
CA SER A 154 -6.92 6.62 14.80
C SER A 154 -5.76 6.40 15.80
N PRO A 155 -5.74 7.14 16.93
CA PRO A 155 -4.77 6.93 18.01
C PRO A 155 -4.73 5.47 18.53
N ARG A 156 -5.87 4.77 18.48
CA ARG A 156 -6.07 3.38 18.89
C ARG A 156 -6.00 2.36 17.73
N GLY A 157 -5.36 2.74 16.62
CA GLY A 157 -5.13 1.83 15.50
C GLY A 157 -4.14 0.71 15.82
N ILE A 158 -4.32 -0.46 15.19
CA ILE A 158 -3.27 -1.49 15.13
C ILE A 158 -2.44 -1.27 13.86
N PHE A 159 -1.20 -0.82 14.06
CA PHE A 159 -0.23 -0.53 13.00
C PHE A 159 0.54 -1.79 12.61
N CYS A 160 0.89 -1.91 11.33
CA CYS A 160 1.31 -3.18 10.73
C CYS A 160 2.67 -3.06 10.03
N THR A 161 3.74 -3.53 10.67
CA THR A 161 5.08 -3.64 10.06
C THR A 161 5.14 -4.85 9.12
N ARG A 162 4.57 -5.99 9.53
CA ARG A 162 4.49 -7.22 8.74
C ARG A 162 3.05 -7.72 8.70
N THR A 163 2.72 -8.44 7.64
CA THR A 163 1.42 -9.11 7.49
C THR A 163 1.23 -10.16 8.58
N LEU A 164 0.10 -10.09 9.28
CA LEU A 164 -0.28 -10.96 10.40
C LEU A 164 -1.73 -11.41 10.22
N ASN A 165 -1.94 -12.72 10.27
CA ASN A 165 -3.24 -13.34 10.09
C ASN A 165 -3.71 -13.91 11.42
N LEU A 166 -4.63 -13.26 12.14
CA LEU A 166 -5.13 -13.78 13.41
C LEU A 166 -5.86 -15.13 13.26
N ARG A 167 -6.21 -15.55 12.03
CA ARG A 167 -6.79 -16.88 11.76
C ARG A 167 -5.77 -18.03 11.88
N SER A 168 -4.49 -17.78 11.64
CA SER A 168 -3.43 -18.79 11.82
C SER A 168 -2.75 -18.73 13.19
N ILE A 169 -3.14 -17.76 14.03
CA ILE A 169 -2.74 -17.72 15.44
C ILE A 169 -3.66 -18.66 16.23
N SER A 170 -3.13 -19.70 16.86
CA SER A 170 -3.89 -20.61 17.74
C SER A 170 -3.71 -20.27 19.22
N VAL A 171 -2.63 -19.54 19.56
CA VAL A 171 -2.26 -19.17 20.93
C VAL A 171 -1.85 -17.70 21.00
N ILE A 172 -2.30 -16.98 22.03
CA ILE A 172 -1.88 -15.60 22.28
C ILE A 172 -1.33 -15.49 23.70
N GLY A 173 -0.04 -15.17 23.83
CA GLY A 173 0.59 -14.93 25.12
C GLY A 173 0.70 -13.43 25.40
N TYR A 174 0.50 -13.05 26.65
CA TYR A 174 0.55 -11.67 27.13
C TYR A 174 1.55 -11.53 28.29
N ASP A 175 2.30 -10.42 28.37
CA ASP A 175 2.79 -9.95 29.67
C ASP A 175 1.65 -9.25 30.45
N MET A 176 1.82 -9.14 31.76
CA MET A 176 0.94 -8.40 32.65
C MET A 176 1.32 -6.91 32.70
N ASP A 177 2.51 -6.61 33.24
CA ASP A 177 2.95 -5.27 33.59
C ASP A 177 3.15 -4.40 32.32
N TYR A 178 2.63 -3.16 32.33
CA TYR A 178 2.52 -2.22 31.20
C TYR A 178 1.82 -2.71 29.91
N THR A 179 1.49 -4.00 29.81
CA THR A 179 0.96 -4.66 28.61
C THR A 179 -0.54 -4.91 28.73
N LEU A 180 -0.98 -5.62 29.77
CA LEU A 180 -2.38 -5.74 30.16
C LEU A 180 -2.74 -4.70 31.23
N ILE A 181 -1.86 -4.50 32.22
CA ILE A 181 -2.07 -3.54 33.30
C ILE A 181 -1.21 -2.31 33.01
N HIS A 182 -1.85 -1.23 32.56
CA HIS A 182 -1.19 0.06 32.40
C HIS A 182 -1.08 0.77 33.76
N TYR A 183 0.09 1.33 34.04
CA TYR A 183 0.34 2.10 35.26
C TYR A 183 0.40 3.59 34.95
N ASN A 184 -0.16 4.41 35.85
CA ASN A 184 0.05 5.84 35.89
C ASN A 184 1.54 6.11 36.13
N VAL A 185 2.25 6.50 35.06
CA VAL A 185 3.72 6.65 35.07
C VAL A 185 4.17 7.66 36.13
N MET A 186 3.43 8.76 36.35
CA MET A 186 3.77 9.75 37.37
C MET A 186 3.71 9.17 38.78
N ALA A 187 2.63 8.45 39.10
CA ALA A 187 2.46 7.83 40.41
C ALA A 187 3.45 6.67 40.63
N TRP A 188 3.75 5.91 39.58
CA TRP A 188 4.57 4.71 39.69
C TRP A 188 6.07 4.98 39.64
N GLU A 189 6.56 5.63 38.59
CA GLU A 189 7.99 5.98 38.46
C GLU A 189 8.42 6.99 39.53
N GLY A 190 7.51 7.86 39.99
CA GLY A 190 7.78 8.76 41.11
C GLY A 190 8.04 8.04 42.42
N ARG A 191 7.24 7.02 42.76
CA ARG A 191 7.50 6.22 43.97
C ARG A 191 8.74 5.33 43.81
N ALA A 192 8.99 4.81 42.60
CA ALA A 192 10.24 4.10 42.31
C ALA A 192 11.48 4.99 42.46
N TYR A 193 11.39 6.24 42.00
CA TYR A 193 12.38 7.29 42.18
C TYR A 193 12.58 7.65 43.66
N ASP A 194 11.51 7.87 44.43
CA ASP A 194 11.60 8.23 45.86
C ASP A 194 12.42 7.19 46.64
N TYR A 195 12.15 5.90 46.40
CA TYR A 195 12.94 4.81 46.98
C TYR A 195 14.36 4.74 46.41
N GLY A 196 14.55 5.04 45.12
CA GLY A 196 15.87 5.15 44.48
C GLY A 196 16.75 6.23 45.13
N MET A 197 16.21 7.43 45.33
CA MET A 197 16.92 8.53 46.00
C MET A 197 17.14 8.28 47.49
N ALA A 198 16.18 7.68 48.20
CA ALA A 198 16.39 7.26 49.59
C ALA A 198 17.53 6.21 49.69
N ASN A 199 17.59 5.28 48.74
CA ASN A 199 18.68 4.31 48.64
C ASN A 199 20.02 4.96 48.31
N LEU A 200 20.08 5.91 47.36
CA LEU A 200 21.30 6.68 47.04
C LEU A 200 21.77 7.52 48.23
N LYS A 201 20.87 8.17 48.97
CA LYS A 201 21.17 8.86 50.23
C LYS A 201 21.80 7.91 51.26
N SER A 202 21.28 6.69 51.38
CA SER A 202 21.87 5.64 52.24
C SER A 202 23.28 5.19 51.79
N MET A 203 23.61 5.33 50.50
CA MET A 203 24.96 5.08 49.94
C MET A 203 25.89 6.31 50.06
N GLY A 204 25.39 7.43 50.60
CA GLY A 204 26.17 8.64 50.90
C GLY A 204 26.10 9.75 49.85
N PHE A 205 25.25 9.63 48.83
CA PHE A 205 25.01 10.69 47.84
C PHE A 205 24.19 11.84 48.43
N LEU A 206 24.48 13.07 47.99
CA LEU A 206 23.73 14.27 48.36
C LEU A 206 22.60 14.48 47.33
N VAL A 207 21.37 14.14 47.71
CA VAL A 207 20.19 14.13 46.82
C VAL A 207 18.94 14.75 47.45
N ASP A 208 19.12 15.49 48.56
CA ASP A 208 18.02 15.94 49.42
C ASP A 208 17.09 16.99 48.77
N ASP A 209 17.60 17.73 47.80
CA ASP A 209 16.87 18.75 47.03
C ASP A 209 16.40 18.24 45.64
N LEU A 210 16.46 16.92 45.37
CA LEU A 210 16.10 16.32 44.08
C LEU A 210 14.72 15.64 44.09
N GLU A 211 13.68 16.31 43.57
CA GLU A 211 12.33 15.75 43.40
C GLU A 211 12.15 14.99 42.06
N PHE A 212 11.19 14.07 42.01
CA PHE A 212 10.69 13.49 40.74
C PHE A 212 9.73 14.45 40.03
N ASP A 213 10.27 15.49 39.42
CA ASP A 213 9.59 16.17 38.32
C ASP A 213 10.17 15.62 37.00
N PRO A 214 9.52 14.65 36.32
CA PRO A 214 10.00 14.15 35.04
C PRO A 214 10.06 15.26 33.98
N ASP A 215 9.42 16.42 34.17
CA ASP A 215 9.48 17.59 33.30
C ASP A 215 10.59 18.61 33.67
N LEU A 216 11.19 18.48 34.88
CA LEU A 216 11.95 19.49 35.63
C LEU A 216 11.83 20.94 35.14
N LYS A 217 10.95 21.68 35.81
CA LYS A 217 10.97 23.14 35.83
C LYS A 217 12.16 23.72 36.62
N ALA A 218 13.34 23.67 36.01
CA ALA A 218 14.44 24.57 36.38
C ALA A 218 14.05 26.02 36.03
N TYR A 219 13.35 26.69 36.96
CA TYR A 219 12.80 28.06 36.88
C TYR A 219 11.87 28.36 35.68
N ILE A 220 10.54 28.26 35.90
CA ILE A 220 9.53 29.26 35.50
C ILE A 220 8.12 28.91 36.06
N THR A 221 7.61 29.80 36.90
CA THR A 221 6.19 29.96 37.28
C THR A 221 5.59 31.12 36.47
N LEU A 222 4.32 31.17 36.06
CA LEU A 222 3.13 30.30 36.23
C LEU A 222 2.33 30.34 34.91
N SER A 223 1.31 29.46 34.72
CA SER A 223 0.42 29.37 33.54
C SER A 223 1.13 29.30 32.16
N ASP A 224 1.11 28.20 31.42
CA ASP A 224 -0.11 27.47 31.05
C ASP A 224 0.13 25.97 30.72
N MET A 225 -0.96 25.29 30.33
CA MET A 225 -1.20 23.87 30.04
C MET A 225 -0.07 22.95 29.48
N THR A 226 -0.23 21.65 29.73
CA THR A 226 0.60 20.48 29.32
C THR A 226 2.01 20.36 29.93
N THR A 227 2.07 19.55 31.00
CA THR A 227 3.25 18.78 31.43
C THR A 227 3.71 17.85 30.30
N LEU A 228 5.02 17.72 30.08
CA LEU A 228 5.67 16.93 29.01
C LEU A 228 7.06 16.41 29.47
N PRO A 229 7.29 15.08 29.52
CA PRO A 229 8.45 14.50 30.20
C PRO A 229 9.78 14.76 29.50
N GLN A 230 10.81 15.13 30.25
CA GLN A 230 12.19 15.27 29.76
C GLN A 230 12.83 13.96 29.32
N VAL A 231 12.28 12.81 29.69
CA VAL A 231 12.76 11.50 29.28
C VAL A 231 11.62 10.79 28.57
N ILE A 232 11.83 10.49 27.29
CA ILE A 232 10.92 9.65 26.51
C ILE A 232 11.56 8.27 26.29
N ARG A 233 10.71 7.27 26.10
CA ARG A 233 11.12 5.92 25.73
C ARG A 233 11.97 5.92 24.44
N GLY A 234 12.93 5.00 24.36
CA GLY A 234 13.77 4.84 23.18
C GLY A 234 14.88 5.89 22.99
N LEU A 235 15.15 6.70 24.01
CA LEU A 235 16.44 7.36 24.18
C LEU A 235 17.52 6.34 24.57
N ILE A 236 18.78 6.75 24.52
CA ILE A 236 19.94 5.91 24.84
C ILE A 236 20.83 6.66 25.85
N MET A 237 21.26 6.02 26.95
CA MET A 237 22.28 6.59 27.83
C MET A 237 23.68 6.21 27.35
N ASP A 238 24.56 7.20 27.28
CA ASP A 238 26.01 7.04 27.15
C ASP A 238 26.61 6.97 28.55
N LYS A 239 26.92 5.76 29.00
CA LYS A 239 27.48 5.47 30.33
C LYS A 239 28.95 5.87 30.45
N VAL A 240 29.62 6.25 29.35
CA VAL A 240 31.03 6.69 29.34
C VAL A 240 31.14 8.22 29.38
N LYS A 241 30.24 8.94 28.70
CA LYS A 241 30.25 10.42 28.63
C LYS A 241 29.17 11.10 29.49
N GLY A 242 28.32 10.35 30.19
CA GLY A 242 27.32 10.91 31.09
C GLY A 242 26.21 11.68 30.34
N ASN A 243 25.74 11.13 29.23
CA ASN A 243 24.77 11.81 28.36
C ASN A 243 23.53 10.95 28.10
N LEU A 244 22.38 11.59 27.94
CA LEU A 244 21.20 11.00 27.30
C LEU A 244 21.20 11.43 25.83
N VAL A 245 21.03 10.50 24.89
CA VAL A 245 21.13 10.77 23.44
C VAL A 245 19.93 10.23 22.67
N LYS A 246 19.56 10.91 21.58
CA LYS A 246 18.54 10.47 20.62
C LYS A 246 19.16 10.23 19.25
N ALA A 247 19.18 8.97 18.83
CA ALA A 247 19.73 8.55 17.54
C ALA A 247 18.64 8.28 16.49
N ASP A 248 19.02 8.37 15.21
CA ASP A 248 18.22 7.91 14.09
C ASP A 248 18.31 6.39 13.88
N ARG A 249 17.55 5.89 12.90
CA ARG A 249 17.57 4.50 12.45
C ARG A 249 18.93 4.00 11.92
N PHE A 250 19.95 4.84 11.76
CA PHE A 250 21.31 4.41 11.39
C PHE A 250 22.28 4.44 12.57
N GLY A 251 21.88 5.04 13.69
CA GLY A 251 22.71 5.22 14.89
C GLY A 251 23.35 6.60 15.00
N TYR A 252 23.09 7.53 14.05
CA TYR A 252 23.59 8.91 14.16
C TYR A 252 22.80 9.67 15.21
N ILE A 253 23.51 10.21 16.20
CA ILE A 253 22.96 11.04 17.27
C ILE A 253 22.50 12.39 16.69
N LYS A 254 21.29 12.84 17.04
CA LYS A 254 20.65 14.07 16.52
C LYS A 254 20.36 15.12 17.61
N ARG A 255 20.05 14.68 18.82
CA ARG A 255 19.89 15.51 20.03
C ARG A 255 20.62 14.82 21.19
N VAL A 256 21.17 15.62 22.11
CA VAL A 256 21.89 15.15 23.31
C VAL A 256 21.51 16.05 24.49
N MET A 257 21.45 15.45 25.67
CA MET A 257 21.33 16.13 26.96
C MET A 257 22.49 15.67 27.86
N HIS A 258 23.16 16.63 28.51
CA HIS A 258 24.17 16.39 29.54
C HIS A 258 23.67 16.96 30.85
N GLY A 259 23.59 16.13 31.89
CA GLY A 259 22.80 16.46 33.07
C GLY A 259 21.37 16.86 32.68
N THR A 260 20.89 18.03 33.13
CA THR A 260 19.59 18.59 32.72
C THR A 260 19.63 19.47 31.45
N GLN A 261 20.79 19.63 30.79
CA GLN A 261 21.00 20.66 29.76
C GLN A 261 21.10 20.07 28.34
N MET A 262 20.35 20.63 27.40
CA MET A 262 20.40 20.21 25.98
C MET A 262 21.65 20.76 25.30
N LEU A 263 22.44 19.91 24.65
CA LEU A 263 23.64 20.35 23.95
C LEU A 263 23.31 20.92 22.56
N PRO A 264 23.92 22.05 22.15
CA PRO A 264 23.70 22.63 20.82
C PRO A 264 24.28 21.73 19.72
N THR A 265 23.66 21.74 18.54
CA THR A 265 24.00 20.89 17.37
C THR A 265 25.49 20.86 17.04
N ARG A 266 26.20 21.98 17.24
CA ARG A 266 27.66 22.05 17.07
C ARG A 266 28.40 21.14 18.06
N ALA A 267 28.11 21.25 19.35
CA ALA A 267 28.73 20.40 20.38
C ALA A 267 28.38 18.93 20.18
N VAL A 268 27.15 18.61 19.76
CA VAL A 268 26.76 17.24 19.37
C VAL A 268 27.64 16.71 18.23
N SER A 269 27.91 17.52 17.21
CA SER A 269 28.80 17.16 16.11
C SER A 269 30.27 17.04 16.52
N GLU A 270 30.73 17.83 17.49
CA GLU A 270 32.11 17.80 18.02
C GLU A 270 32.32 16.57 18.93
N ILE A 271 31.32 16.15 19.72
CA ILE A 271 31.40 15.00 20.64
C ILE A 271 31.09 13.65 19.97
N TYR A 272 30.19 13.64 18.97
CA TYR A 272 29.65 12.40 18.37
C TYR A 272 29.68 12.35 16.83
N GLY A 273 30.24 13.34 16.12
CA GLY A 273 30.14 13.44 14.64
C GLY A 273 30.77 12.30 13.82
N ARG A 274 31.44 11.34 14.45
CA ARG A 274 31.95 10.09 13.84
C ARG A 274 31.50 8.82 14.57
N GLU A 275 30.68 8.97 15.60
CA GLU A 275 30.26 7.87 16.47
C GLU A 275 28.82 7.46 16.16
N LEU A 276 28.58 6.15 16.18
CA LEU A 276 27.27 5.55 15.95
C LEU A 276 26.88 4.75 17.18
N VAL A 277 25.63 4.89 17.61
CA VAL A 277 25.04 4.05 18.65
C VAL A 277 24.99 2.61 18.16
N ASP A 278 25.66 1.72 18.90
CA ASP A 278 25.69 0.28 18.64
C ASP A 278 25.32 -0.44 19.94
N LEU A 279 24.06 -0.82 20.07
CA LEU A 279 23.51 -1.46 21.29
C LEU A 279 24.13 -2.85 21.60
N ARG A 280 25.05 -3.36 20.77
CA ARG A 280 25.89 -4.53 21.11
C ARG A 280 27.04 -4.17 22.05
N LYS A 281 27.31 -2.88 22.27
CA LYS A 281 28.28 -2.35 23.24
C LYS A 281 27.55 -1.92 24.51
N GLU A 282 26.97 -2.88 25.19
CA GLU A 282 26.21 -2.70 26.45
C GLU A 282 27.07 -2.04 27.55
N ASP A 283 28.40 -2.17 27.47
CA ASP A 283 29.39 -1.48 28.30
C ASP A 283 29.40 0.06 28.14
N THR A 284 28.81 0.59 27.06
CA THR A 284 28.78 2.02 26.71
C THR A 284 27.36 2.55 26.58
N TRP A 285 26.49 1.82 25.86
CA TRP A 285 25.15 2.28 25.51
C TRP A 285 24.10 1.50 26.29
N GLU A 286 23.23 2.21 27.00
CA GLU A 286 22.01 1.63 27.59
C GLU A 286 20.78 2.11 26.82
N PHE A 287 19.82 1.22 26.52
CA PHE A 287 18.64 1.58 25.74
C PHE A 287 17.38 1.62 26.61
N LEU A 288 16.71 2.77 26.68
CA LEU A 288 15.47 2.94 27.44
C LEU A 288 14.32 2.17 26.75
N ASN A 289 14.22 0.88 27.08
CA ASN A 289 13.32 -0.07 26.43
C ASN A 289 11.87 0.07 26.88
N THR A 290 11.64 0.50 28.13
CA THR A 290 10.34 0.50 28.82
C THR A 290 10.15 1.80 29.62
N LEU A 291 8.98 1.94 30.25
CA LEU A 291 8.69 3.08 31.13
C LEU A 291 9.43 2.96 32.48
N PHE A 292 9.75 1.75 32.95
CA PHE A 292 10.58 1.52 34.15
C PHE A 292 12.01 2.11 34.06
N SER A 293 12.50 2.39 32.85
CA SER A 293 13.81 3.04 32.65
C SER A 293 13.74 4.58 32.75
N VAL A 294 12.55 5.16 32.95
CA VAL A 294 12.38 6.63 33.04
C VAL A 294 12.93 7.15 34.36
N SER A 295 12.55 6.55 35.50
CA SER A 295 13.10 6.91 36.81
C SER A 295 14.63 6.78 36.86
N GLU A 296 15.19 5.69 36.31
CA GLU A 296 16.64 5.46 36.21
C GLU A 296 17.38 6.59 35.46
N ALA A 297 16.88 6.95 34.27
CA ALA A 297 17.50 7.98 33.44
C ALA A 297 17.31 9.40 34.02
N VAL A 298 16.18 9.68 34.68
CA VAL A 298 15.95 10.96 35.38
C VAL A 298 16.93 11.11 36.55
N MET A 299 17.07 10.10 37.42
CA MET A 299 18.06 10.10 38.52
C MET A 299 19.49 10.30 37.99
N PHE A 300 19.88 9.53 36.97
CA PHE A 300 21.23 9.61 36.39
C PHE A 300 21.55 11.00 35.83
N MET A 301 20.59 11.64 35.14
CA MET A 301 20.75 12.99 34.61
C MET A 301 20.73 14.08 35.68
N GLN A 302 19.93 13.95 36.75
CA GLN A 302 19.92 14.95 37.84
C GLN A 302 21.23 14.93 38.63
N ILE A 303 21.79 13.76 38.95
CA ILE A 303 23.02 13.69 39.75
C ILE A 303 24.21 14.27 38.98
N ILE A 304 24.30 14.03 37.66
CA ILE A 304 25.27 14.69 36.78
C ILE A 304 25.06 16.21 36.76
N SER A 305 23.82 16.68 36.83
CA SER A 305 23.51 18.11 36.93
C SER A 305 24.01 18.73 38.24
N LEU A 306 23.92 18.02 39.37
CA LEU A 306 24.51 18.47 40.64
C LEU A 306 26.04 18.48 40.60
N GLU A 307 26.69 17.44 40.04
CA GLU A 307 28.16 17.41 39.89
C GLU A 307 28.68 18.62 39.07
N ALA A 308 27.91 19.08 38.09
CA ALA A 308 28.23 20.25 37.28
C ALA A 308 27.99 21.60 37.99
N GLU A 309 27.05 21.67 38.93
CA GLU A 309 26.73 22.91 39.67
C GLU A 309 27.69 23.14 40.86
N TYR A 310 28.13 22.07 41.53
CA TYR A 310 29.08 22.15 42.66
C TYR A 310 30.56 22.25 42.24
N LEU A 311 30.85 22.63 40.99
CA LEU A 311 32.19 22.63 40.36
C LEU A 311 33.18 23.70 40.90
N SER A 312 33.08 24.10 42.17
CA SER A 312 34.00 25.01 42.85
C SER A 312 34.33 24.63 44.30
N MET A 313 33.58 23.72 44.94
CA MET A 313 33.99 23.09 46.19
C MET A 313 33.28 21.74 46.37
N SER A 314 34.02 20.72 46.79
CA SER A 314 33.94 19.43 46.10
C SER A 314 33.01 18.39 46.75
N VAL A 315 31.98 17.97 46.01
CA VAL A 315 31.30 16.69 46.26
C VAL A 315 32.24 15.52 45.92
N LYS A 316 33.09 15.69 44.90
CA LYS A 316 34.00 14.63 44.42
C LYS A 316 35.10 14.33 45.44
N ASP A 317 35.75 15.35 45.99
CA ASP A 317 36.76 15.15 47.03
C ASP A 317 36.12 14.71 48.35
N LEU A 318 34.90 15.19 48.69
CA LEU A 318 34.15 14.68 49.85
C LEU A 318 33.80 13.18 49.72
N MET A 319 33.53 12.69 48.51
CA MET A 319 33.30 11.26 48.28
C MET A 319 34.60 10.45 48.21
N VAL A 320 35.70 11.02 47.71
CA VAL A 320 37.04 10.40 47.78
C VAL A 320 37.51 10.32 49.23
N ASP A 321 37.42 11.38 50.02
CA ASP A 321 37.70 11.39 51.46
C ASP A 321 36.90 10.30 52.20
N LYS A 322 35.60 10.14 51.89
CA LYS A 322 34.77 9.08 52.48
C LYS A 322 35.11 7.68 51.96
N LEU A 323 35.63 7.54 50.74
CA LEU A 323 36.09 6.27 50.18
C LEU A 323 37.41 5.84 50.85
N ASP A 324 38.36 6.77 51.02
CA ASP A 324 39.63 6.56 51.72
C ASP A 324 39.42 6.33 53.23
N GLN A 325 38.36 6.89 53.82
CA GLN A 325 37.90 6.57 55.18
C GLN A 325 37.12 5.25 55.29
N GLY A 326 36.85 4.55 54.18
CA GLY A 326 36.09 3.29 54.16
C GLY A 326 34.59 3.42 54.48
N LEU A 327 34.05 4.63 54.41
CA LEU A 327 32.63 4.94 54.66
C LEU A 327 31.74 4.75 53.41
N VAL A 328 32.34 4.73 52.21
CA VAL A 328 31.68 4.39 50.94
C VAL A 328 31.97 2.92 50.61
N PRO A 329 30.95 2.10 50.27
CA PRO A 329 31.17 0.71 49.86
C PRO A 329 32.12 0.60 48.66
N ALA A 330 33.20 -0.18 48.80
CA ALA A 330 34.20 -0.43 47.74
C ALA A 330 33.60 -1.03 46.45
N GLU A 331 32.38 -1.56 46.52
CA GLU A 331 31.56 -2.04 45.41
C GLU A 331 31.12 -0.96 44.40
N LEU A 332 31.30 0.34 44.72
CA LEU A 332 30.91 1.46 43.84
C LEU A 332 31.95 1.78 42.76
N GLY A 333 33.20 1.35 42.92
CA GLY A 333 34.28 1.60 41.96
C GLY A 333 34.71 3.08 41.87
N PRO A 334 35.39 3.48 40.78
CA PRO A 334 35.75 4.88 40.57
C PRO A 334 34.52 5.74 40.27
N LEU A 335 34.51 6.98 40.78
CA LEU A 335 33.47 7.98 40.50
C LEU A 335 33.66 8.61 39.11
N ASP A 336 33.41 7.80 38.09
CA ASP A 336 33.10 8.20 36.72
C ASP A 336 31.60 7.98 36.41
N TYR A 337 31.14 8.38 35.22
CA TYR A 337 29.74 8.27 34.83
C TYR A 337 29.23 6.82 34.76
N LYS A 338 30.10 5.83 34.63
CA LYS A 338 29.73 4.41 34.64
C LYS A 338 29.59 3.88 36.07
N GLY A 339 30.47 4.29 36.97
CA GLY A 339 30.31 4.10 38.43
C GLY A 339 29.00 4.70 38.93
N LEU A 340 28.69 5.94 38.54
CA LEU A 340 27.44 6.61 38.87
C LEU A 340 26.21 5.88 38.30
N TYR A 341 26.24 5.48 37.02
CA TYR A 341 25.15 4.68 36.43
C TYR A 341 24.91 3.39 37.24
N ASN A 342 25.97 2.66 37.58
CA ASN A 342 25.88 1.43 38.37
C ASN A 342 25.30 1.69 39.77
N ALA A 343 25.60 2.83 40.39
CA ALA A 343 25.04 3.23 41.68
C ALA A 343 23.53 3.47 41.59
N VAL A 344 23.07 4.23 40.60
CA VAL A 344 21.65 4.52 40.34
C VAL A 344 20.88 3.23 40.05
N SER A 345 21.38 2.40 39.14
CA SER A 345 20.75 1.14 38.75
C SER A 345 20.63 0.17 39.94
N LYS A 346 21.66 0.09 40.79
CA LYS A 346 21.68 -0.71 42.03
C LYS A 346 20.73 -0.17 43.10
N ALA A 347 20.56 1.15 43.21
CA ALA A 347 19.62 1.78 44.13
C ALA A 347 18.16 1.55 43.71
N LEU A 348 17.87 1.64 42.41
CA LEU A 348 16.55 1.35 41.84
C LEU A 348 16.21 -0.16 41.92
N PHE A 349 17.20 -1.02 41.69
CA PHE A 349 17.04 -2.48 41.85
C PHE A 349 16.67 -2.87 43.29
N ARG A 350 17.29 -2.25 44.31
CA ARG A 350 16.90 -2.45 45.72
C ARG A 350 15.44 -2.06 45.98
N ALA A 351 14.99 -0.92 45.46
CA ALA A 351 13.60 -0.46 45.59
C ALA A 351 12.58 -1.49 45.04
N HIS A 352 12.91 -2.14 43.92
CA HIS A 352 12.10 -3.21 43.32
C HIS A 352 12.17 -4.53 44.11
N VAL A 353 13.36 -4.93 44.58
CA VAL A 353 13.58 -6.24 45.24
C VAL A 353 13.08 -6.29 46.68
N GLU A 354 13.14 -5.19 47.45
CA GLU A 354 12.63 -5.15 48.83
C GLU A 354 11.10 -5.19 48.91
N GLY A 355 10.41 -5.16 47.76
CA GLY A 355 8.96 -5.30 47.66
C GLY A 355 8.17 -4.22 48.41
N GLN A 356 8.81 -3.12 48.85
CA GLN A 356 8.15 -2.00 49.52
C GLN A 356 7.18 -1.33 48.53
N LEU A 357 7.73 -0.97 47.37
CA LEU A 357 7.02 -0.36 46.26
C LEU A 357 5.84 -1.23 45.74
N LYS A 358 6.05 -2.54 45.57
CA LYS A 358 4.97 -3.49 45.22
C LYS A 358 3.88 -3.58 46.31
N ARG A 359 4.24 -3.52 47.59
CA ARG A 359 3.27 -3.49 48.70
C ARG A 359 2.44 -2.21 48.71
N GLU A 360 3.02 -1.06 48.35
CA GLU A 360 2.26 0.20 48.23
C GLU A 360 1.17 0.11 47.15
N ILE A 361 1.44 -0.43 45.95
CA ILE A 361 0.36 -0.65 44.97
C ILE A 361 -0.67 -1.64 45.51
N MET A 362 -0.26 -2.78 46.06
CA MET A 362 -1.20 -3.80 46.50
C MET A 362 -2.13 -3.31 47.62
N ALA A 363 -1.70 -2.33 48.41
CA ALA A 363 -2.56 -1.63 49.37
C ALA A 363 -3.56 -0.69 48.67
N GLU A 364 -3.12 0.10 47.68
CA GLU A 364 -3.90 1.19 47.07
C GLU A 364 -3.89 1.16 45.52
N PRO A 365 -4.39 0.10 44.83
CA PRO A 365 -4.17 -0.07 43.39
C PRO A 365 -4.73 1.06 42.51
N GLU A 366 -5.79 1.71 42.95
CA GLU A 366 -6.52 2.76 42.23
C GLU A 366 -5.70 4.03 42.00
N ARG A 367 -4.66 4.25 42.81
CA ARG A 367 -3.70 5.37 42.65
C ARG A 367 -2.67 5.11 41.56
N PHE A 368 -2.39 3.84 41.24
CA PHE A 368 -1.28 3.44 40.37
C PHE A 368 -1.73 2.82 39.04
N VAL A 369 -2.91 2.19 38.96
CA VAL A 369 -3.39 1.51 37.76
C VAL A 369 -4.31 2.40 36.93
N GLU A 370 -4.03 2.56 35.63
CA GLU A 370 -4.99 3.11 34.69
C GLU A 370 -6.06 2.04 34.36
N PRO A 371 -7.35 2.26 34.67
CA PRO A 371 -8.39 1.30 34.30
C PRO A 371 -8.61 1.27 32.78
N ASP A 372 -8.75 0.08 32.22
CA ASP A 372 -9.20 -0.14 30.84
C ASP A 372 -10.41 -1.08 30.84
N PRO A 373 -11.65 -0.54 30.76
CA PRO A 373 -12.87 -1.36 30.76
C PRO A 373 -13.08 -2.18 29.47
N GLU A 374 -12.39 -1.85 28.38
CA GLU A 374 -12.53 -2.55 27.09
C GLU A 374 -11.60 -3.78 27.02
N LEU A 375 -10.51 -3.79 27.79
CA LEU A 375 -9.52 -4.86 27.81
C LEU A 375 -10.06 -6.26 28.16
N PRO A 376 -10.89 -6.46 29.21
CA PRO A 376 -11.35 -7.81 29.57
C PRO A 376 -12.28 -8.39 28.51
N LEU A 377 -13.08 -7.55 27.85
CA LEU A 377 -13.89 -7.94 26.70
C LEU A 377 -13.02 -8.26 25.47
N ALA A 378 -11.95 -7.49 25.23
CA ALA A 378 -11.00 -7.76 24.14
C ALA A 378 -10.31 -9.12 24.27
N LEU A 379 -10.08 -9.63 25.49
CA LEU A 379 -9.57 -10.98 25.74
C LEU A 379 -10.68 -12.03 25.68
N LEU A 380 -11.89 -11.73 26.19
CA LEU A 380 -13.03 -12.66 26.11
C LEU A 380 -13.40 -12.98 24.65
N ASP A 381 -13.48 -11.97 23.79
CA ASP A 381 -13.70 -12.12 22.34
C ASP A 381 -12.67 -13.07 21.69
N GLN A 382 -11.39 -13.00 22.11
CA GLN A 382 -10.35 -13.89 21.61
C GLN A 382 -10.53 -15.32 22.11
N LYS A 383 -10.81 -15.50 23.40
CA LYS A 383 -11.07 -16.82 24.00
C LYS A 383 -12.27 -17.50 23.34
N GLU A 384 -13.38 -16.78 23.18
CA GLU A 384 -14.60 -17.29 22.52
C GLU A 384 -14.39 -17.54 21.02
N ALA A 385 -13.49 -16.79 20.37
CA ALA A 385 -13.00 -17.09 19.02
C ALA A 385 -12.03 -18.30 18.94
N GLY A 386 -11.86 -19.05 20.03
CA GLY A 386 -11.06 -20.27 20.09
C GLY A 386 -9.56 -20.06 20.24
N LYS A 387 -9.10 -18.90 20.75
CA LYS A 387 -7.69 -18.67 21.09
C LYS A 387 -7.38 -19.18 22.49
N ARG A 388 -6.32 -19.97 22.64
CA ARG A 388 -5.75 -20.27 23.97
C ARG A 388 -4.92 -19.07 24.43
N LEU A 389 -5.35 -18.42 25.51
CA LEU A 389 -4.65 -17.25 26.05
C LEU A 389 -3.65 -17.67 27.13
N LEU A 390 -2.44 -17.10 27.12
CA LEU A 390 -1.41 -17.33 28.13
C LEU A 390 -1.04 -16.02 28.82
N LEU A 391 -0.80 -16.05 30.13
CA LEU A 391 -0.16 -14.95 30.86
C LEU A 391 1.27 -15.35 31.20
N ILE A 392 2.26 -14.54 30.84
CA ILE A 392 3.70 -14.83 31.01
C ILE A 392 4.40 -13.57 31.51
N THR A 393 4.54 -13.47 32.83
CA THR A 393 5.05 -12.27 33.53
C THR A 393 6.26 -12.54 34.41
N ASN A 394 7.10 -11.52 34.60
CA ASN A 394 8.20 -11.55 35.57
C ASN A 394 7.73 -11.33 37.02
N SER A 395 6.51 -10.81 37.22
CA SER A 395 5.92 -10.63 38.55
C SER A 395 5.61 -11.96 39.26
N ASP A 396 5.56 -11.93 40.58
CA ASP A 396 5.20 -13.04 41.48
C ASP A 396 3.69 -13.32 41.52
N TYR A 397 3.27 -14.46 42.09
CA TYR A 397 1.85 -14.86 42.12
C TYR A 397 0.96 -13.92 42.94
N HIS A 398 1.38 -13.50 44.14
CA HIS A 398 0.54 -12.67 45.00
C HIS A 398 0.24 -11.31 44.37
N TYR A 399 1.27 -10.66 43.84
CA TYR A 399 1.14 -9.43 43.08
C TYR A 399 0.29 -9.65 41.82
N THR A 400 0.61 -10.66 41.00
CA THR A 400 -0.16 -10.97 39.78
C THR A 400 -1.64 -11.16 40.08
N ASN A 401 -1.98 -11.98 41.07
CA ASN A 401 -3.36 -12.26 41.45
C ASN A 401 -4.07 -10.99 41.97
N LYS A 402 -3.43 -10.22 42.86
CA LYS A 402 -3.99 -8.96 43.40
C LYS A 402 -4.27 -7.93 42.31
N MET A 403 -3.31 -7.74 41.40
CA MET A 403 -3.40 -6.75 40.32
C MET A 403 -4.38 -7.17 39.23
N MET A 404 -4.37 -8.43 38.79
CA MET A 404 -5.31 -8.95 37.79
C MET A 404 -6.76 -8.94 38.30
N ASN A 405 -7.02 -9.30 39.58
CA ASN A 405 -8.37 -9.18 40.16
C ASN A 405 -8.88 -7.73 40.13
N HIS A 406 -8.02 -6.74 40.38
CA HIS A 406 -8.39 -5.32 40.35
C HIS A 406 -8.60 -4.79 38.92
N ALA A 407 -7.79 -5.24 37.96
CA ALA A 407 -7.89 -4.81 36.57
C ALA A 407 -9.06 -5.46 35.81
N PHE A 408 -9.35 -6.74 36.02
CA PHE A 408 -10.27 -7.52 35.18
C PHE A 408 -11.64 -7.78 35.78
N ASN A 409 -11.74 -8.36 36.99
CA ASN A 409 -12.98 -9.02 37.45
C ASN A 409 -14.21 -8.09 37.45
N ARG A 410 -14.05 -6.80 37.79
CA ARG A 410 -15.14 -5.80 37.80
C ARG A 410 -15.74 -5.48 36.42
N PHE A 411 -15.13 -5.97 35.34
CA PHE A 411 -15.61 -5.81 33.96
C PHE A 411 -15.91 -7.16 33.27
N LEU A 412 -15.76 -8.29 33.98
CA LEU A 412 -16.08 -9.61 33.46
C LEU A 412 -17.53 -10.03 33.78
N PRO A 413 -18.21 -10.75 32.87
CA PRO A 413 -19.59 -11.19 33.10
C PRO A 413 -19.68 -12.46 33.96
N ASN A 414 -20.87 -12.73 34.50
CA ASN A 414 -21.25 -14.02 35.11
C ASN A 414 -20.31 -14.49 36.24
N ASP A 415 -19.86 -13.58 37.10
CA ASP A 415 -18.94 -13.82 38.22
C ASP A 415 -17.58 -14.45 37.82
N MET A 416 -17.21 -14.35 36.53
CA MET A 416 -15.96 -14.90 35.99
C MET A 416 -14.73 -14.17 36.54
N GLY A 417 -13.73 -14.93 36.99
CA GLY A 417 -12.46 -14.38 37.44
C GLY A 417 -11.48 -14.16 36.29
N TRP A 418 -10.51 -13.25 36.47
CA TRP A 418 -9.42 -13.06 35.50
C TRP A 418 -8.72 -14.38 35.12
N ARG A 419 -8.63 -15.32 36.07
CA ARG A 419 -7.97 -16.60 35.89
C ARG A 419 -8.64 -17.45 34.83
N ASP A 420 -9.97 -17.35 34.68
CA ASP A 420 -10.73 -18.13 33.69
C ASP A 420 -10.42 -17.74 32.24
N LEU A 421 -9.88 -16.53 31.99
CA LEU A 421 -9.51 -16.09 30.65
C LEU A 421 -8.33 -16.89 30.08
N PHE A 422 -7.44 -17.42 30.93
CA PHE A 422 -6.14 -17.96 30.52
C PHE A 422 -6.08 -19.49 30.57
N GLU A 423 -5.71 -20.10 29.44
CA GLU A 423 -5.34 -21.52 29.32
C GLU A 423 -4.17 -21.86 30.27
N MET A 424 -3.22 -20.94 30.42
CA MET A 424 -2.04 -21.14 31.26
C MET A 424 -1.56 -19.80 31.84
N VAL A 425 -1.11 -19.80 33.09
CA VAL A 425 -0.49 -18.63 33.71
C VAL A 425 0.90 -19.01 34.19
N ILE A 426 1.90 -18.19 33.84
CA ILE A 426 3.30 -18.35 34.19
C ILE A 426 3.76 -17.05 34.86
N VAL A 427 3.98 -17.12 36.17
CA VAL A 427 4.56 -16.04 36.98
C VAL A 427 6.07 -16.23 37.14
N SER A 428 6.78 -15.18 37.54
CA SER A 428 8.23 -15.20 37.78
C SER A 428 9.03 -15.82 36.62
N ALA A 429 8.61 -15.54 35.38
CA ALA A 429 9.09 -16.21 34.17
C ALA A 429 10.59 -15.98 33.87
N ARG A 430 11.18 -14.89 34.37
CA ARG A 430 12.57 -14.46 34.12
C ARG A 430 12.87 -14.14 32.65
N LYS A 431 11.93 -13.50 31.95
CA LYS A 431 12.20 -12.90 30.63
C LYS A 431 13.37 -11.90 30.76
N PRO A 432 14.42 -11.97 29.93
CA PRO A 432 14.49 -12.65 28.63
C PRO A 432 14.83 -14.15 28.68
N GLU A 433 15.40 -14.67 29.77
CA GLU A 433 15.92 -16.04 29.89
C GLU A 433 14.88 -17.09 29.50
N PHE A 434 13.61 -16.87 29.85
CA PHE A 434 12.44 -17.66 29.48
C PHE A 434 12.37 -18.09 28.00
N PHE A 435 12.80 -17.21 27.09
CA PHE A 435 12.78 -17.45 25.63
C PHE A 435 14.08 -18.08 25.10
N GLN A 436 15.14 -18.05 25.89
CA GLN A 436 16.51 -18.41 25.49
C GLN A 436 16.94 -19.78 26.02
N ILE A 437 16.63 -20.07 27.29
CA ILE A 437 17.15 -21.23 28.04
C ILE A 437 16.04 -21.95 28.80
N SER A 438 16.32 -23.18 29.25
CA SER A 438 15.32 -24.04 29.89
C SER A 438 15.49 -24.07 31.42
N HIS A 439 14.70 -23.27 32.13
CA HIS A 439 14.62 -23.35 33.59
C HIS A 439 13.66 -24.48 34.06
N PRO A 440 13.79 -24.93 35.32
CA PRO A 440 12.75 -25.74 35.97
C PRO A 440 11.40 -25.02 36.02
N LEU A 441 10.32 -25.79 35.89
CA LEU A 441 8.95 -25.33 36.09
C LEU A 441 8.48 -25.74 37.49
N TYR A 442 7.75 -24.85 38.16
CA TYR A 442 7.04 -25.17 39.39
C TYR A 442 5.55 -24.88 39.19
N GLU A 443 4.69 -25.73 39.71
CA GLU A 443 3.24 -25.54 39.77
C GLU A 443 2.88 -24.82 41.07
N VAL A 444 2.06 -23.77 41.00
CA VAL A 444 1.53 -23.11 42.19
C VAL A 444 0.30 -23.91 42.64
N VAL A 445 0.38 -24.53 43.81
CA VAL A 445 -0.61 -25.54 44.25
C VAL A 445 -1.59 -25.04 45.32
N THR A 446 -1.42 -23.82 45.81
CA THR A 446 -2.29 -23.20 46.85
C THR A 446 -2.41 -21.69 46.66
N ASP A 447 -3.45 -21.09 47.25
CA ASP A 447 -3.69 -19.64 47.19
C ASP A 447 -2.64 -18.80 47.95
N ASP A 448 -1.97 -19.40 48.95
CA ASP A 448 -0.79 -18.84 49.63
C ASP A 448 0.52 -19.05 48.84
N GLY A 449 0.44 -19.54 47.60
CA GLY A 449 1.54 -19.47 46.63
C GLY A 449 2.58 -20.60 46.72
N LEU A 450 2.28 -21.70 47.42
CA LEU A 450 3.23 -22.80 47.59
C LEU A 450 3.54 -23.49 46.25
N LEU A 451 4.81 -23.89 46.08
CA LEU A 451 5.36 -24.38 44.81
C LEU A 451 5.64 -25.89 44.86
N ARG A 452 5.13 -26.62 43.86
CA ARG A 452 5.43 -28.04 43.60
C ARG A 452 6.31 -28.17 42.34
N PRO A 453 7.47 -28.85 42.38
CA PRO A 453 8.27 -29.09 41.17
C PRO A 453 7.46 -29.82 40.09
N CYS A 454 7.54 -29.35 38.85
CA CYS A 454 6.76 -29.87 37.74
C CYS A 454 7.61 -30.06 36.46
N PHE A 455 7.33 -31.12 35.71
CA PHE A 455 8.14 -31.52 34.54
C PHE A 455 7.44 -31.29 33.18
N LYS A 456 6.15 -30.92 33.20
CA LYS A 456 5.35 -30.60 32.02
C LYS A 456 4.25 -29.61 32.41
N ALA A 457 4.05 -28.56 31.61
CA ALA A 457 2.91 -27.68 31.78
C ALA A 457 1.63 -28.32 31.22
N ASN A 458 0.48 -28.08 31.85
CA ASN A 458 -0.81 -28.60 31.44
C ASN A 458 -1.80 -27.46 31.19
N SER A 459 -2.80 -27.72 30.35
CA SER A 459 -4.00 -26.87 30.21
C SER A 459 -4.63 -26.61 31.58
N GLY A 460 -5.06 -25.37 31.83
CA GLY A 460 -5.59 -24.91 33.12
C GLY A 460 -4.53 -24.63 34.19
N GLY A 461 -3.26 -24.93 33.96
CA GLY A 461 -2.22 -24.86 34.98
C GLY A 461 -1.72 -23.45 35.31
N LEU A 462 -1.38 -23.25 36.58
CA LEU A 462 -0.72 -22.05 37.11
C LEU A 462 0.70 -22.42 37.54
N TYR A 463 1.70 -21.70 37.03
CA TYR A 463 3.11 -22.06 37.12
C TYR A 463 4.01 -20.89 37.48
N SER A 464 5.20 -21.21 37.99
CA SER A 464 6.31 -20.30 38.26
C SER A 464 7.57 -20.77 37.52
N GLY A 465 8.25 -19.85 36.82
CA GLY A 465 9.47 -20.13 36.04
C GLY A 465 9.20 -20.87 34.71
N GLY A 466 9.93 -21.94 34.44
CA GLY A 466 9.83 -22.70 33.18
C GLY A 466 10.52 -22.04 31.97
N SER A 467 10.07 -22.39 30.77
CA SER A 467 10.59 -21.82 29.51
C SER A 467 9.56 -21.89 28.37
N ALA A 468 9.69 -21.00 27.40
CA ALA A 468 8.81 -20.94 26.23
C ALA A 468 8.83 -22.24 25.40
N GLN A 469 10.00 -22.88 25.28
CA GLN A 469 10.12 -24.19 24.61
C GLN A 469 9.33 -25.29 25.34
N MET A 470 9.11 -25.16 26.65
CA MET A 470 8.26 -26.08 27.41
C MET A 470 6.78 -25.81 27.12
N VAL A 471 6.39 -24.55 26.93
CA VAL A 471 5.02 -24.15 26.52
C VAL A 471 4.67 -24.71 25.15
N GLU A 472 5.55 -24.54 24.15
CA GLU A 472 5.38 -25.09 22.79
C GLU A 472 5.13 -26.62 22.82
N LYS A 473 6.00 -27.36 23.52
CA LYS A 473 5.91 -28.82 23.69
C LYS A 473 4.71 -29.28 24.54
N SER A 474 4.15 -28.39 25.36
CA SER A 474 3.02 -28.71 26.24
C SER A 474 1.67 -28.48 25.56
N LEU A 475 1.60 -27.50 24.65
CA LEU A 475 0.39 -27.11 23.91
C LEU A 475 0.31 -27.71 22.50
N ASP A 476 1.38 -28.36 22.03
CA ASP A 476 1.58 -29.00 20.72
C ASP A 476 1.34 -28.03 19.55
N ILE A 477 2.23 -27.04 19.44
CA ILE A 477 2.13 -25.88 18.55
C ILE A 477 3.48 -25.46 17.97
N HIS A 478 3.45 -24.77 16.83
CA HIS A 478 4.61 -24.11 16.25
C HIS A 478 4.62 -22.60 16.52
N GLY A 479 5.81 -22.02 16.60
CA GLY A 479 6.00 -20.62 16.98
C GLY A 479 5.28 -19.60 16.10
N ASP A 480 5.06 -19.88 14.81
CA ASP A 480 4.32 -18.98 13.92
C ASP A 480 2.80 -18.99 14.12
N GLU A 481 2.27 -19.93 14.92
CA GLU A 481 0.91 -19.91 15.46
C GLU A 481 0.78 -19.13 16.78
N ILE A 482 1.90 -18.74 17.40
CA ILE A 482 1.93 -18.03 18.69
C ILE A 482 2.09 -16.54 18.41
N LEU A 483 1.15 -15.73 18.91
CA LEU A 483 1.32 -14.28 19.01
C LEU A 483 1.69 -13.92 20.45
N TYR A 484 2.90 -13.42 20.69
CA TYR A 484 3.27 -12.84 21.97
C TYR A 484 3.12 -11.32 21.95
N VAL A 485 2.50 -10.79 23.00
CA VAL A 485 2.18 -9.38 23.18
C VAL A 485 2.86 -8.90 24.46
N GLY A 486 3.69 -7.86 24.34
CA GLY A 486 4.42 -7.27 25.45
C GLY A 486 4.77 -5.81 25.16
N ASP A 487 5.14 -5.06 26.18
CA ASP A 487 5.68 -3.73 26.01
C ASP A 487 7.19 -3.80 25.73
N HIS A 488 7.97 -4.69 26.35
CA HIS A 488 9.43 -4.59 26.33
C HIS A 488 10.05 -5.07 25.00
N ILE A 489 10.54 -4.12 24.17
CA ILE A 489 11.10 -4.40 22.83
C ILE A 489 12.19 -5.49 22.85
N PHE A 490 13.18 -5.39 23.74
CA PHE A 490 14.21 -6.44 23.83
C PHE A 490 13.64 -7.76 24.39
N THR A 491 13.27 -7.81 25.67
CA THR A 491 12.99 -9.08 26.37
C THR A 491 11.78 -9.84 25.84
N ASP A 492 10.72 -9.14 25.42
CA ASP A 492 9.49 -9.75 24.92
C ASP A 492 9.52 -9.96 23.41
N VAL A 493 9.75 -8.87 22.68
CA VAL A 493 9.45 -8.81 21.25
C VAL A 493 10.65 -9.21 20.37
N SER A 494 11.88 -9.00 20.83
CA SER A 494 13.07 -9.42 20.10
C SER A 494 13.45 -10.88 20.38
N GLN A 495 13.40 -11.33 21.63
CA GLN A 495 13.90 -12.66 22.01
C GLN A 495 12.97 -13.78 21.52
N SER A 496 11.66 -13.66 21.76
CA SER A 496 10.65 -14.61 21.24
C SER A 496 10.72 -14.76 19.71
N LYS A 497 10.91 -13.66 18.98
CA LYS A 497 11.05 -13.69 17.51
C LYS A 497 12.38 -14.27 17.05
N VAL A 498 13.51 -13.94 17.69
CA VAL A 498 14.85 -14.40 17.25
C VAL A 498 15.07 -15.87 17.58
N HIS A 499 14.70 -16.33 18.77
CA HIS A 499 14.98 -17.70 19.23
C HIS A 499 13.88 -18.71 18.84
N LEU A 500 12.61 -18.29 18.81
CA LEU A 500 11.47 -19.20 18.65
C LEU A 500 10.61 -18.88 17.40
N ARG A 501 10.92 -17.79 16.69
CA ARG A 501 10.16 -17.28 15.52
C ARG A 501 8.71 -16.91 15.83
N TRP A 502 8.40 -16.60 17.09
CA TRP A 502 7.07 -16.20 17.50
C TRP A 502 6.60 -14.95 16.74
N ARG A 503 5.28 -14.89 16.46
CA ARG A 503 4.64 -13.67 15.98
C ARG A 503 4.58 -12.70 17.15
N THR A 504 4.74 -11.42 16.89
CA THR A 504 4.90 -10.43 17.98
C THR A 504 4.09 -9.17 17.76
N ALA A 505 3.42 -8.75 18.83
CA ALA A 505 2.80 -7.44 18.97
C ALA A 505 3.51 -6.62 20.04
N LEU A 506 3.73 -5.33 19.77
CA LEU A 506 4.36 -4.41 20.70
C LEU A 506 3.34 -3.39 21.23
N ILE A 507 3.37 -3.15 22.54
CA ILE A 507 2.59 -2.11 23.20
C ILE A 507 3.46 -0.86 23.44
N CYS A 508 2.97 0.28 22.96
CA CYS A 508 3.58 1.61 23.14
C CYS A 508 2.48 2.63 23.44
N ARG A 509 2.16 2.80 24.73
CA ARG A 509 1.11 3.71 25.25
C ARG A 509 1.18 5.10 24.62
N GLU A 510 2.40 5.61 24.48
CA GLU A 510 2.78 6.96 24.05
C GLU A 510 2.40 7.28 22.59
N LEU A 511 1.98 6.27 21.81
CA LEU A 511 1.52 6.45 20.44
C LEU A 511 0.22 7.26 20.36
N GLU A 512 -0.63 7.25 21.38
CA GLU A 512 -1.85 8.07 21.37
C GLU A 512 -1.49 9.56 21.41
N ASP A 513 -0.61 9.96 22.33
CA ASP A 513 -0.14 11.34 22.45
C ASP A 513 0.66 11.79 21.22
N GLU A 514 1.49 10.90 20.64
CA GLU A 514 2.20 11.21 19.39
C GLU A 514 1.22 11.39 18.22
N PHE A 515 0.19 10.55 18.08
CA PHE A 515 -0.80 10.65 17.01
C PHE A 515 -1.60 11.96 17.11
N ASP A 516 -2.01 12.33 18.32
CA ASP A 516 -2.73 13.58 18.59
C ASP A 516 -1.87 14.82 18.30
N ALA A 517 -0.58 14.79 18.68
CA ALA A 517 0.37 15.85 18.35
C ALA A 517 0.70 15.91 16.84
N LEU A 518 0.71 14.78 16.14
CA LEU A 518 0.86 14.71 14.67
C LEU A 518 -0.35 15.31 13.95
N ILE A 519 -1.57 15.12 14.44
CA ILE A 519 -2.78 15.81 13.94
C ILE A 519 -2.63 17.32 14.14
N LYS A 520 -2.33 17.76 15.38
CA LYS A 520 -2.24 19.18 15.75
C LYS A 520 -1.15 19.94 14.96
N SER A 521 -0.04 19.27 14.64
CA SER A 521 1.09 19.86 13.89
C SER A 521 0.98 19.81 12.36
N HIS A 522 -0.02 19.12 11.78
CA HIS A 522 -0.05 18.80 10.34
C HIS A 522 0.21 20.00 9.42
N ALA A 523 -0.53 21.11 9.61
CA ALA A 523 -0.43 22.30 8.77
C ALA A 523 0.93 23.02 8.90
N GLN A 524 1.55 23.00 10.09
CA GLN A 524 2.90 23.52 10.31
C GLN A 524 3.94 22.66 9.58
N LYS A 525 3.77 21.34 9.64
CA LYS A 525 4.65 20.36 8.98
C LYS A 525 4.57 20.46 7.45
N GLU A 526 3.37 20.60 6.90
CA GLU A 526 3.13 20.80 5.46
C GLU A 526 3.76 22.09 4.94
N LYS A 527 3.65 23.19 5.71
CA LYS A 527 4.33 24.46 5.43
C LYS A 527 5.86 24.33 5.47
N LEU A 528 6.42 23.63 6.46
CA LEU A 528 7.86 23.36 6.56
C LEU A 528 8.37 22.57 5.34
N VAL A 529 7.67 21.49 4.96
CA VAL A 529 8.00 20.68 3.78
C VAL A 529 7.95 21.51 2.50
N THR A 530 6.93 22.36 2.34
CA THR A 530 6.80 23.26 1.19
C THR A 530 7.97 24.24 1.09
N LEU A 531 8.40 24.83 2.21
CA LEU A 531 9.55 25.75 2.24
C LEU A 531 10.87 25.03 1.92
N ILE A 532 11.05 23.79 2.40
CA ILE A 532 12.22 22.96 2.06
C ILE A 532 12.25 22.65 0.56
N GLN A 533 11.14 22.25 -0.03
CA GLN A 533 11.03 22.00 -1.49
C GLN A 533 11.32 23.27 -2.31
N GLN A 534 10.85 24.44 -1.86
CA GLN A 534 11.21 25.72 -2.48
C GLN A 534 12.72 25.99 -2.38
N LYS A 535 13.36 25.69 -1.24
CA LYS A 535 14.81 25.84 -1.08
C LYS A 535 15.60 24.88 -1.96
N GLU A 536 15.15 23.63 -2.10
CA GLU A 536 15.75 22.63 -2.99
C GLU A 536 15.74 23.12 -4.45
N ILE A 537 14.59 23.57 -4.96
CA ILE A 537 14.45 24.11 -6.33
C ILE A 537 15.36 25.33 -6.57
N VAL A 538 15.43 26.25 -5.60
CA VAL A 538 16.31 27.44 -5.69
C VAL A 538 17.79 27.05 -5.62
N GLY A 539 18.14 26.06 -4.79
CA GLY A 539 19.49 25.52 -4.66
C GLY A 539 19.98 24.80 -5.91
N ASP A 540 19.11 24.00 -6.55
CA ASP A 540 19.42 23.33 -7.82
C ASP A 540 19.63 24.33 -8.95
N LEU A 541 18.80 25.38 -9.03
CA LEU A 541 19.01 26.47 -9.98
C LEU A 541 20.35 27.20 -9.74
N PHE A 542 20.67 27.50 -8.48
CA PHE A 542 21.97 28.10 -8.12
C PHE A 542 23.14 27.18 -8.52
N ASN A 543 23.05 25.88 -8.25
CA ASN A 543 24.07 24.89 -8.62
C ASN A 543 24.24 24.79 -10.16
N GLN A 544 23.14 24.87 -10.91
CA GLN A 544 23.19 24.89 -12.38
C GLN A 544 23.84 26.16 -12.94
N LEU A 545 23.53 27.35 -12.41
CA LEU A 545 24.20 28.59 -12.82
C LEU A 545 25.69 28.58 -12.44
N ARG A 546 26.04 28.08 -11.25
CA ARG A 546 27.43 27.90 -10.80
C ARG A 546 28.20 26.97 -11.73
N LEU A 547 27.59 25.87 -12.17
CA LEU A 547 28.20 24.93 -13.11
C LEU A 547 28.29 25.51 -14.53
N ALA A 548 27.32 26.32 -14.97
CA ALA A 548 27.40 27.05 -16.23
C ALA A 548 28.60 28.01 -16.24
N LEU A 549 28.78 28.80 -15.18
CA LEU A 549 29.93 29.70 -15.02
C LEU A 549 31.25 28.91 -15.01
N GLN A 550 31.35 27.85 -14.19
CA GLN A 550 32.55 26.98 -14.14
C GLN A 550 32.90 26.40 -15.52
N ARG A 551 31.90 25.97 -16.31
CA ARG A 551 32.12 25.45 -17.66
C ARG A 551 32.66 26.52 -18.61
N ARG A 552 32.14 27.76 -18.56
CA ARG A 552 32.65 28.90 -19.35
C ARG A 552 34.12 29.20 -19.06
N THR A 553 34.51 29.26 -17.78
CA THR A 553 35.91 29.45 -17.36
C THR A 553 36.85 28.35 -17.90
N ASN A 554 36.30 27.17 -18.23
CA ASN A 554 37.02 26.04 -18.81
C ASN A 554 36.74 25.85 -20.32
N SER A 555 36.24 26.89 -21.00
CA SER A 555 35.90 26.90 -22.44
C SER A 555 34.92 25.81 -22.88
N ARG A 556 33.92 25.49 -22.05
CA ARG A 556 32.86 24.49 -22.31
C ARG A 556 31.46 25.14 -22.26
N PRO A 557 30.49 24.68 -23.07
CA PRO A 557 29.13 25.21 -23.06
C PRO A 557 28.38 24.86 -21.76
N ALA A 558 27.40 25.70 -21.40
CA ALA A 558 26.51 25.45 -20.25
C ALA A 558 25.59 24.24 -20.48
N GLN A 559 24.84 23.82 -19.46
CA GLN A 559 23.89 22.70 -19.62
C GLN A 559 22.65 23.04 -20.45
N THR A 560 22.25 24.32 -20.51
CA THR A 560 21.04 24.78 -21.21
C THR A 560 21.35 25.94 -22.16
N LEU A 561 20.52 26.09 -23.19
CA LEU A 561 20.62 27.21 -24.14
C LEU A 561 20.48 28.56 -23.43
N ALA A 562 19.50 28.72 -22.53
CA ALA A 562 19.31 29.96 -21.78
C ALA A 562 20.53 30.33 -20.93
N ALA A 563 21.14 29.37 -20.21
CA ALA A 563 22.39 29.59 -19.48
C ALA A 563 23.64 29.73 -20.38
N THR A 564 23.50 29.52 -21.69
CA THR A 564 24.52 29.83 -22.71
C THR A 564 24.35 31.25 -23.26
N CYS A 565 23.12 31.78 -23.29
CA CYS A 565 22.82 33.12 -23.81
C CYS A 565 23.07 34.28 -22.84
N MET A 566 23.01 34.05 -21.52
CA MET A 566 23.31 35.08 -20.50
C MET A 566 24.79 35.51 -20.54
N ASN A 567 25.14 36.69 -20.04
CA ASN A 567 26.54 37.08 -19.82
C ASN A 567 27.04 36.72 -18.39
N ASP A 568 28.35 36.79 -18.16
CA ASP A 568 28.95 36.32 -16.89
C ASP A 568 28.59 37.23 -15.69
N GLN A 569 28.29 38.51 -15.93
CA GLN A 569 27.76 39.41 -14.90
C GLN A 569 26.31 39.03 -14.54
N GLU A 570 25.45 38.80 -15.53
CA GLU A 570 24.06 38.34 -15.32
C GLU A 570 24.01 37.00 -14.57
N LEU A 571 24.90 36.06 -14.89
CA LEU A 571 25.05 34.80 -14.13
C LEU A 571 25.42 35.07 -12.67
N THR A 572 26.42 35.93 -12.44
CA THR A 572 26.91 36.26 -11.09
C THR A 572 25.84 36.99 -10.26
N GLU A 573 25.17 37.99 -10.83
CA GLU A 573 24.05 38.68 -10.21
C GLU A 573 22.88 37.74 -9.91
N SER A 574 22.56 36.82 -10.82
CA SER A 574 21.49 35.84 -10.62
C SER A 574 21.84 34.87 -9.48
N MET A 575 23.09 34.41 -9.41
CA MET A 575 23.59 33.61 -8.30
C MET A 575 23.51 34.36 -6.96
N GLN A 576 23.87 35.65 -6.91
CA GLN A 576 23.71 36.49 -5.71
C GLN A 576 22.24 36.64 -5.29
N LYS A 577 21.33 36.90 -6.25
CA LYS A 577 19.89 37.01 -6.01
C LYS A 577 19.32 35.69 -5.45
N LEU A 578 19.75 34.54 -5.97
CA LEU A 578 19.35 33.22 -5.48
C LEU A 578 19.88 32.93 -4.06
N LEU A 579 21.13 33.30 -3.74
CA LEU A 579 21.67 33.16 -2.37
C LEU A 579 20.85 33.94 -1.34
N ILE A 580 20.44 35.18 -1.66
CA ILE A 580 19.57 35.99 -0.79
C ILE A 580 18.19 35.33 -0.61
N VAL A 581 17.65 34.68 -1.65
CA VAL A 581 16.40 33.91 -1.54
C VAL A 581 16.58 32.67 -0.68
N MET A 582 17.69 31.92 -0.82
CA MET A 582 18.00 30.77 0.02
C MET A 582 18.13 31.16 1.50
N GLN A 583 18.82 32.26 1.80
CA GLN A 583 18.93 32.78 3.16
C GLN A 583 17.57 33.15 3.76
N ARG A 584 16.71 33.85 3.01
CA ARG A 584 15.32 34.18 3.42
C ARG A 584 14.39 32.98 3.55
N LEU A 585 14.73 31.86 2.92
CA LEU A 585 14.05 30.58 3.14
C LEU A 585 14.57 29.92 4.42
N ASP A 586 15.88 29.93 4.68
CA ASP A 586 16.46 29.41 5.94
C ASP A 586 15.97 30.18 7.18
N GLU A 587 15.87 31.51 7.10
CA GLU A 587 15.25 32.37 8.12
C GLU A 587 13.80 31.95 8.48
N LYS A 588 13.11 31.23 7.58
CA LYS A 588 11.76 30.67 7.80
C LYS A 588 11.75 29.18 8.13
N ILE A 589 12.72 28.42 7.62
CA ILE A 589 12.82 26.96 7.80
C ILE A 589 13.37 26.62 9.19
N VAL A 590 14.42 27.31 9.66
CA VAL A 590 15.10 26.96 10.92
C VAL A 590 14.15 26.97 12.13
N PRO A 591 13.37 28.03 12.41
CA PRO A 591 12.45 28.03 13.56
C PRO A 591 11.33 26.99 13.45
N LEU A 592 10.89 26.67 12.22
CA LEU A 592 9.88 25.63 11.97
C LEU A 592 10.45 24.21 12.10
N LEU A 593 11.75 24.02 11.88
CA LEU A 593 12.45 22.75 12.02
C LEU A 593 12.84 22.47 13.48
N GLU A 594 13.21 23.51 14.22
CA GLU A 594 13.48 23.42 15.67
C GLU A 594 12.21 23.05 16.44
N SER A 595 11.08 23.69 16.10
CA SER A 595 9.76 23.43 16.70
C SER A 595 9.04 22.16 16.20
N ASP A 596 9.58 21.42 15.22
CA ASP A 596 8.96 20.18 14.74
C ASP A 596 9.00 19.08 15.81
N GLY A 597 7.83 18.80 16.40
CA GLY A 597 7.66 17.79 17.45
C GLY A 597 7.56 18.34 18.87
N GLU A 598 7.66 19.65 19.09
CA GLU A 598 7.51 20.24 20.43
C GLU A 598 6.13 19.99 21.06
N LEU A 599 5.08 19.86 20.24
CA LEU A 599 3.72 19.49 20.66
C LEU A 599 3.61 18.07 21.25
N PHE A 600 4.59 17.20 20.99
CA PHE A 600 4.72 15.89 21.64
C PHE A 600 5.81 15.93 22.73
N ASN A 601 6.96 16.54 22.42
CA ASN A 601 8.04 16.67 23.37
C ASN A 601 9.00 17.82 23.00
N LYS A 602 9.11 18.84 23.86
CA LYS A 602 9.97 20.01 23.61
C LYS A 602 11.44 19.64 23.43
N ARG A 603 12.00 18.88 24.38
CA ARG A 603 13.44 18.50 24.39
C ARG A 603 13.81 17.53 23.28
N TRP A 604 12.97 16.54 22.98
CA TRP A 604 13.33 15.43 22.08
C TRP A 604 12.59 15.37 20.75
N GLY A 605 11.42 15.99 20.63
CA GLY A 605 10.49 15.80 19.52
C GLY A 605 9.93 14.36 19.42
N TRP A 606 9.18 14.11 18.34
CA TRP A 606 8.54 12.84 17.94
C TRP A 606 9.19 11.55 18.45
N LEU A 607 8.47 10.70 19.18
CA LEU A 607 8.90 9.35 19.54
C LEU A 607 9.35 8.54 18.31
N SER A 608 8.58 8.66 17.22
CA SER A 608 8.79 7.93 15.97
C SER A 608 9.96 8.41 15.10
N ARG A 609 10.51 9.62 15.34
CA ARG A 609 11.51 10.27 14.44
C ARG A 609 12.74 10.82 15.17
N ALA A 610 13.81 11.03 14.40
CA ALA A 610 15.02 11.71 14.84
C ALA A 610 15.43 12.73 13.76
N GLY A 611 14.86 13.93 13.85
CA GLY A 611 14.80 14.91 12.76
C GLY A 611 13.53 14.73 11.91
N LEU A 612 13.37 15.56 10.86
CA LEU A 612 12.14 15.66 10.08
C LEU A 612 11.80 14.38 9.29
N TRP A 613 12.81 13.77 8.66
CA TRP A 613 12.65 12.72 7.66
C TRP A 613 13.01 11.31 8.12
N ASP A 614 13.98 11.16 9.03
CA ASP A 614 14.46 9.85 9.48
C ASP A 614 13.71 9.34 10.71
N LYS A 615 13.44 8.04 10.69
CA LYS A 615 12.84 7.29 11.80
C LYS A 615 13.82 7.27 12.99
N SER A 616 13.30 7.30 14.20
CA SER A 616 14.10 7.16 15.43
C SER A 616 14.74 5.77 15.52
N HIS A 617 15.79 5.65 16.33
CA HIS A 617 16.40 4.35 16.61
C HIS A 617 15.39 3.37 17.23
N LEU A 618 14.48 3.87 18.07
CA LEU A 618 13.33 3.14 18.59
C LEU A 618 12.47 2.55 17.47
N THR A 619 12.00 3.36 16.53
CA THR A 619 11.18 2.90 15.40
C THR A 619 11.91 1.85 14.57
N ARG A 620 13.24 1.91 14.43
CA ARG A 620 14.01 0.81 13.81
C ARG A 620 13.90 -0.50 14.60
N GLN A 621 13.92 -0.48 15.93
CA GLN A 621 13.72 -1.71 16.72
C GLN A 621 12.28 -2.23 16.61
N ILE A 622 11.28 -1.34 16.63
CA ILE A 622 9.87 -1.70 16.37
C ILE A 622 9.76 -2.38 15.00
N GLU A 623 10.24 -1.73 13.94
CA GLU A 623 10.19 -2.30 12.58
C GLU A 623 11.03 -3.57 12.42
N LYS A 624 12.10 -3.75 13.20
CA LYS A 624 12.91 -4.98 13.17
C LYS A 624 12.21 -6.15 13.85
N TYR A 625 11.55 -5.94 14.99
CA TYR A 625 11.08 -7.04 15.84
C TYR A 625 9.56 -7.18 15.94
N ALA A 626 8.79 -6.09 16.00
CA ALA A 626 7.33 -6.16 16.05
C ALA A 626 6.75 -6.51 14.66
N ASP A 627 5.70 -7.35 14.59
CA ASP A 627 4.94 -7.55 13.36
C ASP A 627 3.78 -6.56 13.27
N ILE A 628 3.10 -6.35 14.41
CA ILE A 628 2.14 -5.27 14.62
C ILE A 628 2.52 -4.49 15.89
N TYR A 629 2.04 -3.26 16.01
CA TYR A 629 2.22 -2.45 17.22
C TYR A 629 1.01 -1.52 17.44
N THR A 630 0.72 -1.18 18.70
CA THR A 630 -0.46 -0.38 19.07
C THR A 630 -0.31 0.22 20.48
N SER A 631 -1.24 1.09 20.89
CA SER A 631 -1.15 1.80 22.17
C SER A 631 -1.62 1.00 23.40
N ARG A 632 -2.58 0.08 23.23
CA ARG A 632 -3.13 -0.79 24.29
C ARG A 632 -3.62 -2.12 23.72
N VAL A 633 -3.75 -3.14 24.57
CA VAL A 633 -4.34 -4.44 24.17
C VAL A 633 -5.86 -4.35 23.94
N SER A 634 -6.55 -3.43 24.61
CA SER A 634 -7.98 -3.14 24.37
C SER A 634 -8.30 -2.79 22.91
N ASN A 635 -7.34 -2.19 22.18
CA ASN A 635 -7.49 -1.86 20.75
C ASN A 635 -7.77 -3.08 19.86
N PHE A 636 -7.48 -4.32 20.30
CA PHE A 636 -7.89 -5.52 19.59
C PHE A 636 -9.42 -5.65 19.48
N LEU A 637 -10.21 -5.11 20.43
CA LEU A 637 -11.68 -5.09 20.41
C LEU A 637 -12.25 -4.34 19.19
N HIS A 638 -11.50 -3.39 18.64
CA HIS A 638 -11.90 -2.65 17.43
C HIS A 638 -11.71 -3.47 16.13
N TYR A 639 -11.22 -4.72 16.24
CA TYR A 639 -11.00 -5.65 15.14
C TYR A 639 -11.57 -7.04 15.48
N THR A 640 -11.94 -7.82 14.46
CA THR A 640 -12.32 -9.21 14.71
C THR A 640 -11.10 -10.07 15.10
N PRO A 641 -11.23 -11.04 16.03
CA PRO A 641 -10.20 -12.08 16.29
C PRO A 641 -9.80 -12.93 15.06
N PHE A 642 -10.46 -12.73 13.92
CA PHE A 642 -10.16 -13.37 12.63
C PHE A 642 -9.55 -12.38 11.60
N MET A 643 -9.02 -11.23 12.07
CA MET A 643 -8.51 -10.14 11.22
C MET A 643 -7.24 -10.51 10.45
N TYR A 644 -7.12 -9.95 9.24
CA TYR A 644 -5.94 -10.06 8.39
C TYR A 644 -5.25 -8.69 8.29
N PHE A 645 -4.25 -8.49 9.15
CA PHE A 645 -3.38 -7.32 9.13
C PHE A 645 -2.42 -7.40 7.95
N ARG A 646 -2.27 -6.30 7.21
CA ARG A 646 -1.39 -6.17 6.04
C ARG A 646 -0.40 -5.06 6.29
N SER A 647 0.88 -5.33 6.05
CA SER A 647 1.91 -4.28 6.00
C SER A 647 1.58 -3.25 4.92
N GLN A 648 1.87 -1.97 5.18
CA GLN A 648 1.82 -0.92 4.17
C GLN A 648 2.98 -1.06 3.17
N GLU A 649 2.84 -0.46 1.99
CA GLU A 649 3.91 -0.44 0.99
C GLU A 649 5.08 0.45 1.45
N GLN A 650 6.31 -0.07 1.35
CA GLN A 650 7.52 0.68 1.69
C GLN A 650 8.12 1.33 0.44
N LEU A 651 7.84 2.61 0.24
CA LEU A 651 8.41 3.41 -0.85
C LEU A 651 9.94 3.51 -0.71
N LEU A 652 10.65 2.92 -1.68
CA LEU A 652 12.09 3.03 -1.84
C LEU A 652 12.45 4.42 -2.40
N GLY A 653 13.71 4.85 -2.23
CA GLY A 653 14.18 6.13 -2.75
C GLY A 653 13.96 6.29 -4.26
N CYS A 654 14.12 5.21 -5.02
CA CYS A 654 13.85 5.16 -6.46
C CYS A 654 12.35 5.13 -6.81
N THR A 655 11.48 4.52 -5.99
CA THR A 655 10.04 4.43 -6.29
C THR A 655 9.25 5.68 -5.86
N LYS A 656 9.81 6.55 -5.01
CA LYS A 656 9.25 7.88 -4.74
C LYS A 656 9.05 8.74 -6.01
N LEU A 657 9.91 8.57 -7.02
CA LEU A 657 9.76 9.25 -8.32
C LEU A 657 8.53 8.75 -9.09
N LEU A 658 8.23 7.45 -9.00
CA LEU A 658 7.00 6.89 -9.57
C LEU A 658 5.79 7.45 -8.83
N ASP A 659 5.72 7.33 -7.50
CA ASP A 659 4.52 7.73 -6.76
C ASP A 659 4.26 9.25 -6.81
N THR A 660 5.30 10.09 -6.74
CA THR A 660 5.13 11.56 -6.84
C THR A 660 4.74 11.99 -8.26
N GLY A 661 5.37 11.40 -9.30
CA GLY A 661 5.05 11.71 -10.69
C GLY A 661 3.68 11.18 -11.13
N GLN A 662 3.33 9.97 -10.68
CA GLN A 662 2.05 9.33 -10.97
C GLN A 662 0.90 10.00 -10.22
N ARG A 663 1.02 10.36 -8.93
CA ARG A 663 -0.11 10.97 -8.21
C ARG A 663 -0.53 12.34 -8.75
N LEU A 664 0.40 13.16 -9.24
CA LEU A 664 0.07 14.45 -9.86
C LEU A 664 -0.59 14.27 -11.24
N LEU A 665 -0.05 13.42 -12.11
CA LEU A 665 -0.62 13.21 -13.46
C LEU A 665 -1.89 12.34 -13.45
N ILE A 666 -1.89 11.24 -12.71
CA ILE A 666 -2.99 10.27 -12.68
C ILE A 666 -4.08 10.70 -11.69
N GLY A 667 -3.70 11.32 -10.55
CA GLY A 667 -4.65 11.71 -9.51
C GLY A 667 -5.61 12.83 -9.91
N GLU A 668 -5.14 13.85 -10.65
CA GLU A 668 -6.05 14.89 -11.17
C GLU A 668 -6.83 14.41 -12.40
N MET A 669 -6.24 13.60 -13.29
CA MET A 669 -6.93 13.13 -14.49
C MET A 669 -8.01 12.07 -14.20
N LEU A 670 -7.73 11.05 -13.38
CA LEU A 670 -8.74 10.03 -13.04
C LEU A 670 -9.88 10.59 -12.18
N ARG A 671 -9.61 11.58 -11.33
CA ARG A 671 -10.64 12.24 -10.52
C ARG A 671 -11.62 13.07 -11.36
N CYS A 672 -11.20 13.48 -12.56
CA CYS A 672 -12.07 14.17 -13.53
C CYS A 672 -12.88 13.21 -14.42
N LEU A 673 -12.40 11.98 -14.68
CA LEU A 673 -12.97 11.08 -15.70
C LEU A 673 -13.32 9.66 -15.18
N PRO A 674 -14.15 9.50 -14.12
CA PRO A 674 -14.42 8.20 -13.46
C PRO A 674 -15.20 7.16 -14.30
N GLN A 675 -15.38 7.37 -15.60
CA GLN A 675 -16.06 6.47 -16.54
C GLN A 675 -15.32 6.37 -17.89
N GLN A 676 -14.05 6.80 -17.98
CA GLN A 676 -13.30 6.85 -19.22
C GLN A 676 -11.88 6.30 -19.03
N ASN A 677 -11.44 5.46 -19.97
CA ASN A 677 -10.06 4.99 -20.06
C ASN A 677 -9.29 5.91 -21.00
N LEU A 678 -8.19 6.50 -20.52
CA LEU A 678 -7.22 7.23 -21.35
C LEU A 678 -5.94 6.39 -21.47
N THR A 679 -5.46 6.19 -22.69
CA THR A 679 -4.18 5.56 -22.99
C THR A 679 -3.31 6.53 -23.79
N LEU A 680 -2.08 6.74 -23.33
CA LEU A 680 -1.06 7.53 -24.03
C LEU A 680 0.10 6.61 -24.38
N ALA A 681 0.48 6.53 -25.66
CA ALA A 681 1.57 5.68 -26.11
C ALA A 681 2.48 6.43 -27.10
N ALA A 682 3.79 6.23 -26.96
CA ALA A 682 4.83 6.87 -27.74
C ALA A 682 5.91 5.85 -28.12
N SER A 683 6.37 5.86 -29.36
CA SER A 683 7.44 4.97 -29.85
C SER A 683 8.52 5.76 -30.59
N TRP A 684 9.75 5.69 -30.09
CA TRP A 684 10.94 6.25 -30.75
C TRP A 684 12.24 5.58 -30.28
N PRO A 685 13.08 5.06 -31.20
CA PRO A 685 12.68 4.54 -32.51
C PRO A 685 11.79 3.31 -32.34
N GLY A 686 10.77 3.16 -33.20
CA GLY A 686 9.99 1.92 -33.28
C GLY A 686 10.36 1.09 -34.51
N LEU A 687 9.79 -0.11 -34.58
CA LEU A 687 9.77 -0.97 -35.76
C LEU A 687 8.29 -1.26 -36.12
N PHE A 688 8.01 -1.39 -37.40
CA PHE A 688 6.69 -1.70 -37.95
C PHE A 688 6.84 -2.74 -39.06
N VAL A 689 5.97 -3.76 -39.08
CA VAL A 689 5.92 -4.76 -40.16
C VAL A 689 4.72 -4.48 -41.06
N ASP A 690 4.93 -4.45 -42.37
CA ASP A 690 3.84 -4.26 -43.34
C ASP A 690 3.12 -5.57 -43.69
N LYS A 691 2.16 -5.50 -44.64
CA LYS A 691 1.36 -6.67 -45.05
C LYS A 691 2.16 -7.70 -45.85
N GLN A 692 3.39 -7.38 -46.23
CA GLN A 692 4.31 -8.20 -47.01
C GLN A 692 5.41 -8.81 -46.13
N GLY A 693 5.44 -8.48 -44.83
CA GLY A 693 6.46 -8.95 -43.89
C GLY A 693 7.74 -8.12 -43.90
N VAL A 694 7.74 -6.94 -44.54
CA VAL A 694 8.91 -6.06 -44.60
C VAL A 694 8.94 -5.16 -43.37
N TYR A 695 10.12 -5.02 -42.76
CA TYR A 695 10.34 -4.19 -41.57
C TYR A 695 10.66 -2.75 -41.96
N TRP A 696 10.05 -1.82 -41.24
CA TRP A 696 10.20 -0.37 -41.39
C TRP A 696 10.55 0.28 -40.05
N ASP A 697 11.42 1.30 -40.04
CA ASP A 697 11.60 2.13 -38.86
C ASP A 697 10.39 3.06 -38.60
N VAL A 698 10.19 3.43 -37.34
CA VAL A 698 9.17 4.40 -36.91
C VAL A 698 9.89 5.57 -36.25
N PRO A 699 10.19 6.66 -36.98
CA PRO A 699 11.06 7.74 -36.50
C PRO A 699 10.47 8.56 -35.35
N LEU A 700 9.13 8.68 -35.27
CA LEU A 700 8.37 9.01 -34.06
C LEU A 700 6.89 8.76 -34.35
N SER A 701 6.21 8.00 -33.47
CA SER A 701 4.75 7.93 -33.41
C SER A 701 4.30 8.25 -32.00
N LEU A 702 3.35 9.19 -31.88
CA LEU A 702 2.66 9.58 -30.66
C LEU A 702 1.18 9.27 -30.82
N SER A 703 0.54 8.75 -29.77
CA SER A 703 -0.88 8.45 -29.76
C SER A 703 -1.51 8.73 -28.40
N ALA A 704 -2.73 9.29 -28.44
CA ALA A 704 -3.58 9.53 -27.30
C ALA A 704 -4.98 8.99 -27.62
N ASP A 705 -5.48 8.07 -26.80
CA ASP A 705 -6.72 7.36 -27.04
C ASP A 705 -7.63 7.44 -25.81
N LEU A 706 -8.87 7.87 -26.01
CA LEU A 706 -9.87 8.07 -24.96
C LEU A 706 -11.14 7.27 -25.26
N ALA A 707 -11.38 6.22 -24.49
CA ALA A 707 -12.51 5.31 -24.64
C ALA A 707 -13.45 5.34 -23.43
N SER A 708 -14.75 5.18 -23.66
CA SER A 708 -15.73 4.98 -22.58
C SER A 708 -15.53 3.62 -21.89
N VAL A 709 -15.55 3.58 -20.55
CA VAL A 709 -15.55 2.31 -19.80
C VAL A 709 -16.81 1.51 -20.15
N GLY A 710 -16.62 0.30 -20.69
CA GLY A 710 -17.67 -0.47 -21.33
C GLY A 710 -18.72 -1.00 -20.35
N SER A 711 -20.00 -0.89 -20.73
CA SER A 711 -21.09 -1.64 -20.11
C SER A 711 -21.40 -2.92 -20.89
N SER A 712 -22.13 -3.86 -20.28
CA SER A 712 -22.60 -5.08 -20.95
C SER A 712 -23.66 -4.80 -22.02
N SER A 713 -24.32 -3.64 -21.99
CA SER A 713 -25.21 -3.14 -23.04
C SER A 713 -25.43 -1.63 -22.88
N GLY A 714 -25.05 -0.84 -23.89
CA GLY A 714 -25.15 0.62 -23.82
C GLY A 714 -24.47 1.33 -24.99
N LEU A 715 -24.45 2.66 -24.93
CA LEU A 715 -23.64 3.51 -25.81
C LEU A 715 -22.16 3.39 -25.40
N SER A 716 -21.25 3.51 -26.37
CA SER A 716 -19.80 3.58 -26.16
C SER A 716 -19.17 4.49 -27.21
N TYR A 717 -18.06 5.14 -26.86
CA TYR A 717 -17.31 6.00 -27.77
C TYR A 717 -15.80 5.82 -27.59
N HIS A 718 -15.06 6.21 -28.62
CA HIS A 718 -13.62 6.01 -28.75
C HIS A 718 -13.04 7.19 -29.55
N LEU A 719 -12.05 7.88 -28.99
CA LEU A 719 -11.45 9.10 -29.55
C LEU A 719 -9.93 8.94 -29.60
N LEU A 720 -9.41 8.57 -30.76
CA LEU A 720 -7.98 8.37 -31.01
C LEU A 720 -7.39 9.58 -31.75
N LEU A 721 -6.30 10.13 -31.22
CA LEU A 721 -5.44 11.11 -31.89
C LEU A 721 -4.05 10.49 -32.07
N GLN A 722 -3.56 10.40 -33.31
CA GLN A 722 -2.23 9.89 -33.65
C GLN A 722 -1.43 10.95 -34.41
N GLN A 723 -0.17 11.14 -34.05
CA GLN A 723 0.78 12.00 -34.75
C GLN A 723 2.04 11.20 -35.12
N ASN A 724 2.34 11.11 -36.41
CA ASN A 724 3.58 10.52 -36.93
C ASN A 724 4.51 11.64 -37.45
N SER A 725 5.82 11.51 -37.27
CA SER A 725 6.80 12.45 -37.83
C SER A 725 8.16 11.82 -38.11
N GLY A 726 8.88 12.34 -39.11
CA GLY A 726 10.10 11.78 -39.66
C GLY A 726 9.84 10.79 -40.80
N GLU A 727 10.86 10.49 -41.60
CA GLU A 727 10.74 9.67 -42.81
C GLU A 727 11.03 8.19 -42.51
N PRO A 728 10.05 7.27 -42.69
CA PRO A 728 10.24 5.84 -42.43
C PRO A 728 11.22 5.18 -43.41
N LYS A 729 12.06 4.28 -42.91
CA LYS A 729 13.08 3.56 -43.69
C LYS A 729 12.82 2.06 -43.70
N CYS A 730 12.91 1.45 -44.88
CA CYS A 730 12.85 0.01 -45.08
C CYS A 730 14.14 -0.67 -44.56
N PHE A 731 14.00 -1.78 -43.84
CA PHE A 731 15.10 -2.66 -43.48
C PHE A 731 15.16 -3.86 -44.44
N GLY A 732 16.16 -3.87 -45.33
CA GLY A 732 16.57 -5.06 -46.08
C GLY A 732 15.79 -5.37 -47.37
N GLY A 733 14.96 -4.46 -47.87
CA GLY A 733 14.34 -4.54 -49.20
C GLY A 733 14.96 -3.55 -50.21
N ASP A 734 14.74 -3.79 -51.50
CA ASP A 734 15.05 -2.84 -52.57
C ASP A 734 14.31 -1.49 -52.40
N GLU A 735 14.86 -0.42 -52.97
CA GLU A 735 14.32 0.96 -52.90
C GLU A 735 12.96 1.16 -53.61
N THR A 736 12.34 0.10 -54.13
CA THR A 736 11.12 0.12 -54.95
C THR A 736 9.82 -0.05 -54.16
N ASN A 737 9.88 -0.34 -52.85
CA ASN A 737 8.69 -0.46 -52.01
C ASN A 737 8.17 0.91 -51.53
N ASP A 738 6.92 1.25 -51.87
CA ASP A 738 6.23 2.43 -51.37
C ASP A 738 6.09 2.40 -49.82
N VAL A 739 6.38 3.53 -49.17
CA VAL A 739 6.26 3.68 -47.71
C VAL A 739 4.81 3.36 -47.26
N PRO A 740 4.61 2.43 -46.31
CA PRO A 740 3.28 2.07 -45.83
C PRO A 740 2.48 3.29 -45.39
N LEU A 741 1.26 3.45 -45.93
CA LEU A 741 0.42 4.63 -45.67
C LEU A 741 0.20 4.89 -44.16
N ALA A 742 0.23 3.82 -43.35
CA ALA A 742 0.12 3.83 -41.88
C ALA A 742 1.30 4.52 -41.16
N LEU A 743 2.45 4.68 -41.81
CA LEU A 743 3.63 5.34 -41.27
C LEU A 743 3.77 6.80 -41.72
N LEU A 744 3.18 7.20 -42.85
CA LEU A 744 3.30 8.54 -43.44
C LEU A 744 3.10 9.67 -42.40
N PRO A 745 3.95 10.72 -42.41
CA PRO A 745 3.89 11.84 -41.46
C PRO A 745 2.56 12.59 -41.44
N GLY A 746 2.20 13.13 -40.28
CA GLY A 746 1.04 13.98 -40.10
C GLY A 746 0.22 13.63 -38.86
N LEU A 747 -0.93 14.31 -38.73
CA LEU A 747 -1.88 14.17 -37.65
C LEU A 747 -3.14 13.47 -38.15
N CYS A 748 -3.55 12.38 -37.50
CA CYS A 748 -4.80 11.68 -37.76
C CYS A 748 -5.66 11.66 -36.50
N ALA A 749 -6.92 12.05 -36.62
CA ALA A 749 -7.94 11.92 -35.58
C ALA A 749 -9.00 10.91 -36.03
N LYS A 750 -9.45 10.04 -35.13
CA LYS A 750 -10.57 9.12 -35.34
C LYS A 750 -11.53 9.22 -34.16
N ALA A 751 -12.82 9.36 -34.47
CA ALA A 751 -13.90 9.32 -33.50
C ALA A 751 -14.90 8.23 -33.90
N ALA A 752 -15.09 7.25 -33.04
CA ALA A 752 -16.10 6.21 -33.21
C ALA A 752 -17.15 6.30 -32.10
N ILE A 753 -18.42 6.11 -32.46
CA ILE A 753 -19.55 6.01 -31.53
C ILE A 753 -20.32 4.74 -31.90
N SER A 754 -20.60 3.89 -30.92
CA SER A 754 -21.28 2.61 -31.13
C SER A 754 -22.29 2.29 -30.03
N ILE A 755 -23.24 1.43 -30.33
CA ILE A 755 -24.18 0.84 -29.38
C ILE A 755 -23.90 -0.65 -29.32
N LYS A 756 -23.53 -1.14 -28.13
CA LYS A 756 -23.32 -2.55 -27.83
C LYS A 756 -24.58 -3.15 -27.21
N ARG A 757 -24.99 -4.32 -27.66
CA ARG A 757 -26.03 -5.15 -27.03
C ARG A 757 -25.53 -6.58 -26.90
N SER A 758 -25.56 -7.12 -25.69
CA SER A 758 -25.25 -8.52 -25.40
C SER A 758 -26.51 -9.24 -24.93
N ILE A 759 -26.76 -10.42 -25.48
CA ILE A 759 -27.88 -11.30 -25.15
C ILE A 759 -27.28 -12.66 -24.78
N ASP A 760 -27.40 -13.06 -23.52
CA ASP A 760 -27.13 -14.44 -23.10
C ASP A 760 -28.28 -15.34 -23.59
N ALA A 761 -28.02 -16.19 -24.57
CA ALA A 761 -28.96 -17.23 -25.01
C ALA A 761 -29.05 -18.39 -24.00
N TRP A 762 -27.96 -18.62 -23.27
CA TRP A 762 -27.88 -19.60 -22.18
C TRP A 762 -26.79 -19.20 -21.19
N ARG A 763 -26.99 -19.40 -19.89
CA ARG A 763 -25.95 -19.28 -18.86
C ARG A 763 -26.25 -20.25 -17.72
N LYS A 764 -25.33 -21.17 -17.44
CA LYS A 764 -25.49 -22.19 -16.39
C LYS A 764 -24.48 -21.91 -15.28
N LYS A 765 -24.96 -21.52 -14.10
CA LYS A 765 -24.20 -21.64 -12.86
C LYS A 765 -24.14 -23.14 -12.54
N GLU A 766 -23.02 -23.81 -12.84
CA GLU A 766 -22.85 -25.19 -12.37
C GLU A 766 -22.51 -25.23 -10.87
N ASP A 767 -22.58 -26.42 -10.28
CA ASP A 767 -22.09 -26.69 -8.93
C ASP A 767 -20.56 -26.59 -8.90
N LYS A 768 -20.06 -25.35 -8.85
CA LYS A 768 -18.64 -25.03 -8.75
C LYS A 768 -18.01 -25.79 -7.59
N LEU A 769 -16.86 -26.41 -7.84
CA LEU A 769 -16.15 -27.25 -6.87
C LEU A 769 -15.94 -26.51 -5.55
N LYS A 770 -16.53 -27.03 -4.47
CA LYS A 770 -16.51 -26.38 -3.15
C LYS A 770 -15.06 -26.16 -2.69
N MET A 771 -14.77 -24.94 -2.26
CA MET A 771 -13.44 -24.47 -1.83
C MET A 771 -12.32 -24.47 -2.90
N VAL A 772 -12.62 -24.76 -4.17
CA VAL A 772 -11.65 -24.61 -5.28
C VAL A 772 -11.93 -23.30 -6.03
N GLN A 773 -11.04 -22.32 -5.93
CA GLN A 773 -11.14 -21.12 -6.79
C GLN A 773 -10.83 -21.47 -8.25
N PRO A 774 -11.58 -20.94 -9.23
CA PRO A 774 -11.24 -21.07 -10.65
C PRO A 774 -9.87 -20.44 -10.95
N TYR A 775 -9.28 -20.79 -12.09
CA TYR A 775 -8.01 -20.21 -12.53
C TYR A 775 -8.17 -18.75 -12.99
N ASP A 776 -9.34 -18.39 -13.54
CA ASP A 776 -9.77 -17.03 -13.89
C ASP A 776 -11.24 -16.85 -13.46
N ALA A 777 -11.57 -15.72 -12.82
CA ALA A 777 -12.94 -15.43 -12.39
C ALA A 777 -13.93 -15.20 -13.55
N PHE A 778 -13.50 -14.58 -14.65
CA PHE A 778 -14.35 -14.25 -15.79
C PHE A 778 -14.70 -15.48 -16.63
N LEU A 779 -13.79 -16.45 -16.69
CA LEU A 779 -13.98 -17.74 -17.37
C LEU A 779 -14.69 -18.77 -16.47
N SER A 780 -15.28 -18.36 -15.34
CA SER A 780 -15.85 -19.31 -14.36
C SER A 780 -17.35 -19.63 -14.52
N ASP A 781 -18.07 -18.99 -15.45
CA ASP A 781 -19.51 -19.24 -15.71
C ASP A 781 -19.72 -19.73 -17.16
N PRO A 782 -20.09 -21.02 -17.39
CA PRO A 782 -20.54 -21.52 -18.69
C PRO A 782 -21.70 -20.70 -19.26
N HIS A 783 -21.56 -20.25 -20.51
CA HIS A 783 -22.53 -19.39 -21.19
C HIS A 783 -22.49 -19.53 -22.71
N VAL A 784 -23.62 -19.21 -23.35
CA VAL A 784 -23.73 -18.99 -24.81
C VAL A 784 -24.36 -17.62 -24.99
N SER A 785 -23.69 -16.72 -25.71
CA SER A 785 -24.12 -15.34 -25.87
C SER A 785 -23.90 -14.81 -27.28
N PHE A 786 -24.72 -13.83 -27.64
CA PHE A 786 -24.64 -13.07 -28.88
C PHE A 786 -24.44 -11.59 -28.54
N THR A 787 -23.34 -11.00 -28.98
CA THR A 787 -23.05 -9.57 -28.85
C THR A 787 -23.13 -8.91 -30.21
N GLY A 788 -24.09 -8.00 -30.40
CA GLY A 788 -24.16 -7.09 -31.53
C GLY A 788 -23.56 -5.73 -31.18
N ILE A 789 -22.81 -5.15 -32.12
CA ILE A 789 -22.32 -3.76 -32.07
C ILE A 789 -22.71 -3.10 -33.38
N VAL A 790 -23.27 -1.90 -33.34
CA VAL A 790 -23.48 -1.04 -34.53
C VAL A 790 -22.98 0.35 -34.20
N GLY A 791 -22.28 1.01 -35.12
CA GLY A 791 -21.70 2.31 -34.89
C GLY A 791 -21.40 3.12 -36.15
N ALA A 792 -20.92 4.34 -35.91
CA ALA A 792 -20.38 5.24 -36.92
C ALA A 792 -18.94 5.58 -36.56
N VAL A 793 -18.08 5.71 -37.56
CA VAL A 793 -16.70 6.18 -37.41
C VAL A 793 -16.46 7.36 -38.35
N ALA A 794 -15.92 8.44 -37.79
CA ALA A 794 -15.41 9.59 -38.52
C ALA A 794 -13.89 9.66 -38.35
N SER A 795 -13.16 9.94 -39.42
CA SER A 795 -11.71 10.13 -39.40
C SER A 795 -11.32 11.41 -40.13
N GLY A 796 -10.37 12.14 -39.55
CA GLY A 796 -9.72 13.29 -40.14
C GLY A 796 -8.21 13.06 -40.21
N SER A 797 -7.55 13.64 -41.20
CA SER A 797 -6.11 13.50 -41.42
C SER A 797 -5.53 14.75 -42.08
N LEU A 798 -4.35 15.16 -41.62
CA LEU A 798 -3.66 16.39 -42.00
C LEU A 798 -2.15 16.14 -42.14
N GLY A 799 -1.55 16.58 -43.24
CA GLY A 799 -0.20 16.19 -43.65
C GLY A 799 -0.22 14.97 -44.58
N ASP A 800 0.93 14.39 -44.90
CA ASP A 800 1.04 13.32 -45.89
C ASP A 800 0.24 12.04 -45.54
N CYS A 801 -0.06 11.83 -44.26
CA CYS A 801 -1.03 10.84 -43.80
C CYS A 801 -2.44 10.99 -44.40
N SER A 802 -2.80 12.14 -45.01
CA SER A 802 -4.06 12.32 -45.75
C SER A 802 -4.19 11.37 -46.94
N LYS A 803 -3.07 10.85 -47.47
CA LYS A 803 -3.07 9.79 -48.50
C LYS A 803 -3.75 8.50 -48.03
N ARG A 804 -3.87 8.24 -46.71
CA ARG A 804 -4.62 7.10 -46.15
C ARG A 804 -6.10 7.10 -46.53
N ILE A 805 -6.68 8.26 -46.85
CA ILE A 805 -8.11 8.44 -47.16
C ILE A 805 -8.33 8.74 -48.66
N SER A 806 -7.28 9.14 -49.39
CA SER A 806 -7.40 9.70 -50.74
C SER A 806 -7.47 8.69 -51.89
N VAL A 807 -7.32 7.38 -51.64
CA VAL A 807 -7.27 6.37 -52.71
C VAL A 807 -8.60 6.34 -53.47
N PRO A 808 -8.61 6.70 -54.77
CA PRO A 808 -9.80 6.61 -55.60
C PRO A 808 -9.86 5.24 -56.27
N ASP A 809 -11.00 4.58 -56.14
CA ASP A 809 -11.45 3.60 -57.12
C ASP A 809 -12.66 4.26 -57.80
N GLU A 810 -12.49 4.77 -59.01
CA GLU A 810 -13.50 5.62 -59.67
C GLU A 810 -14.81 4.87 -59.99
N THR A 811 -14.78 3.53 -59.92
CA THR A 811 -15.97 2.65 -59.97
C THR A 811 -16.82 2.73 -58.69
N ARG A 812 -16.22 3.09 -57.55
CA ARG A 812 -16.80 3.02 -56.20
C ARG A 812 -17.40 4.35 -55.74
N LYS A 813 -18.44 4.82 -56.44
CA LYS A 813 -19.42 5.77 -55.88
C LYS A 813 -20.17 5.12 -54.71
N SER A 814 -19.56 5.19 -53.53
CA SER A 814 -20.13 4.83 -52.23
C SER A 814 -20.85 6.03 -51.61
N ASN A 815 -21.77 5.77 -50.67
CA ASN A 815 -22.50 6.82 -49.94
C ASN A 815 -21.77 7.28 -48.67
N ALA A 816 -20.49 6.89 -48.48
CA ALA A 816 -19.66 7.42 -47.40
C ALA A 816 -19.42 8.93 -47.59
N PHE A 817 -19.45 9.70 -46.51
CA PHE A 817 -19.00 11.09 -46.57
C PHE A 817 -17.48 11.09 -46.72
N ARG A 818 -16.95 11.58 -47.85
CA ARG A 818 -15.51 11.74 -48.09
C ARG A 818 -15.21 13.13 -48.63
N VAL A 819 -14.23 13.80 -48.02
CA VAL A 819 -13.71 15.09 -48.45
C VAL A 819 -12.19 14.98 -48.54
N PHE A 820 -11.64 15.25 -49.72
CA PHE A 820 -10.20 15.31 -49.95
C PHE A 820 -9.83 16.69 -50.51
N HIS A 821 -8.80 17.31 -49.96
CA HIS A 821 -8.31 18.61 -50.41
C HIS A 821 -6.78 18.58 -50.54
N GLU A 822 -6.33 18.00 -51.66
CA GLU A 822 -4.93 17.69 -51.96
C GLU A 822 -3.96 18.85 -51.69
N ARG A 823 -4.28 20.06 -52.16
CA ARG A 823 -3.46 21.28 -51.94
C ARG A 823 -3.21 21.63 -50.48
N ASN A 824 -4.07 21.18 -49.57
CA ASN A 824 -3.95 21.45 -48.13
C ASN A 824 -3.49 20.21 -47.34
N LYS A 825 -3.14 19.11 -48.03
CA LYS A 825 -2.87 17.78 -47.45
C LYS A 825 -3.89 17.39 -46.38
N PHE A 826 -5.18 17.58 -46.68
CA PHE A 826 -6.28 17.30 -45.76
C PHE A 826 -7.23 16.26 -46.35
N ALA A 827 -7.66 15.30 -45.52
CA ALA A 827 -8.72 14.38 -45.86
C ALA A 827 -9.60 14.04 -44.65
N ALA A 828 -10.90 13.93 -44.87
CA ALA A 828 -11.89 13.48 -43.91
C ALA A 828 -12.80 12.40 -44.51
N CYS A 829 -13.18 11.42 -43.70
CA CYS A 829 -14.09 10.33 -44.06
C CYS A 829 -15.07 10.07 -42.91
N ALA A 830 -16.32 9.69 -43.22
CA ALA A 830 -17.23 9.09 -42.25
C ALA A 830 -18.05 7.96 -42.88
N ASP A 831 -18.15 6.84 -42.16
CA ASP A 831 -18.87 5.63 -42.56
C ASP A 831 -19.48 4.94 -41.32
N LEU A 832 -20.36 3.97 -41.55
CA LEU A 832 -20.93 3.09 -40.55
C LEU A 832 -20.11 1.81 -40.44
N PHE A 833 -20.20 1.13 -39.29
CA PHE A 833 -19.69 -0.22 -39.09
C PHE A 833 -20.65 -1.04 -38.23
N ALA A 834 -20.60 -2.36 -38.36
CA ALA A 834 -21.34 -3.27 -37.50
C ALA A 834 -20.52 -4.53 -37.20
N SER A 835 -20.79 -5.19 -36.10
CA SER A 835 -20.27 -6.51 -35.83
C SER A 835 -21.22 -7.38 -35.02
N VAL A 836 -21.12 -8.70 -35.23
CA VAL A 836 -21.88 -9.72 -34.50
C VAL A 836 -20.91 -10.78 -34.01
N THR A 837 -20.76 -10.90 -32.70
CA THR A 837 -19.93 -11.92 -32.05
C THR A 837 -20.81 -12.95 -31.35
N PHE A 838 -20.76 -14.19 -31.82
CA PHE A 838 -21.21 -15.36 -31.08
C PHE A 838 -20.09 -15.84 -30.14
N THR A 839 -20.44 -16.25 -28.93
CA THR A 839 -19.53 -16.93 -28.00
C THR A 839 -20.25 -18.09 -27.32
N ALA A 840 -19.62 -19.26 -27.28
CA ALA A 840 -20.04 -20.41 -26.50
C ALA A 840 -18.88 -20.87 -25.60
N GLN A 841 -19.12 -20.95 -24.30
CA GLN A 841 -18.17 -21.42 -23.30
C GLN A 841 -18.77 -22.60 -22.52
N HIS A 842 -18.01 -23.69 -22.48
CA HIS A 842 -18.21 -24.84 -21.62
C HIS A 842 -17.16 -24.86 -20.51
N GLY A 843 -17.54 -25.35 -19.32
CA GLY A 843 -16.66 -25.46 -18.16
C GLY A 843 -16.49 -24.19 -17.33
N ASN A 844 -16.03 -24.41 -16.09
CA ASN A 844 -15.91 -23.43 -15.02
C ASN A 844 -14.44 -23.06 -14.72
N PHE A 845 -13.50 -23.66 -15.45
CA PHE A 845 -12.06 -23.45 -15.32
C PHE A 845 -11.55 -23.65 -13.88
N GLN A 846 -11.95 -24.75 -13.23
CA GLN A 846 -11.55 -25.14 -11.86
C GLN A 846 -10.71 -26.42 -11.80
N ARG A 847 -10.97 -27.39 -12.70
CA ARG A 847 -10.30 -28.71 -12.72
C ARG A 847 -8.92 -28.60 -13.36
N LEU A 848 -8.08 -29.62 -13.10
CA LEU A 848 -6.68 -29.62 -13.51
C LEU A 848 -6.45 -29.83 -15.03
N PHE A 849 -7.42 -30.40 -15.76
CA PHE A 849 -7.34 -30.65 -17.20
C PHE A 849 -8.73 -30.52 -17.84
N LEU A 850 -8.76 -30.03 -19.10
CA LEU A 850 -9.92 -30.07 -20.01
C LEU A 850 -11.29 -29.60 -19.43
N ASP A 851 -11.29 -28.67 -18.48
CA ASP A 851 -12.50 -28.03 -17.94
C ASP A 851 -13.04 -27.00 -18.94
N LEU A 852 -12.21 -25.98 -19.24
CA LEU A 852 -12.57 -24.86 -20.11
C LEU A 852 -12.42 -25.22 -21.59
N THR A 853 -13.52 -25.06 -22.31
CA THR A 853 -13.54 -24.99 -23.79
C THR A 853 -14.38 -23.78 -24.19
N ARG A 854 -13.82 -22.89 -25.00
CA ARG A 854 -14.52 -21.70 -25.49
C ARG A 854 -14.34 -21.55 -26.99
N VAL A 855 -15.43 -21.31 -27.69
CA VAL A 855 -15.46 -20.99 -29.12
C VAL A 855 -16.13 -19.64 -29.29
N SER A 856 -15.58 -18.80 -30.16
CA SER A 856 -16.24 -17.57 -30.59
C SER A 856 -16.09 -17.34 -32.08
N ALA A 857 -17.15 -16.89 -32.72
CA ALA A 857 -17.16 -16.49 -34.12
C ALA A 857 -17.64 -15.04 -34.20
N ARG A 858 -16.86 -14.19 -34.86
CA ARG A 858 -17.13 -12.76 -35.04
C ARG A 858 -17.26 -12.47 -36.53
N LEU A 859 -18.32 -11.75 -36.87
CA LEU A 859 -18.58 -11.21 -38.21
C LEU A 859 -18.44 -9.69 -38.09
N ASP A 860 -17.51 -9.10 -38.82
CA ASP A 860 -17.31 -7.65 -38.89
C ASP A 860 -17.75 -7.12 -40.27
N ILE A 861 -18.52 -6.03 -40.27
CA ILE A 861 -18.88 -5.25 -41.46
C ILE A 861 -18.13 -3.93 -41.35
N SER A 862 -17.00 -3.86 -42.05
CA SER A 862 -16.00 -2.78 -41.96
C SER A 862 -16.39 -1.49 -42.70
N SER A 863 -17.37 -1.55 -43.63
CA SER A 863 -17.99 -0.37 -44.26
C SER A 863 -19.49 -0.61 -44.49
N GLY A 864 -20.32 0.09 -43.71
CA GLY A 864 -21.78 0.05 -43.86
C GLY A 864 -22.27 0.74 -45.14
N SER A 865 -21.55 1.75 -45.64
CA SER A 865 -21.89 2.41 -46.91
C SER A 865 -21.69 1.51 -48.13
N LEU A 866 -20.67 0.64 -48.12
CA LEU A 866 -20.50 -0.41 -49.13
C LEU A 866 -21.54 -1.52 -48.92
N PHE A 867 -21.70 -2.03 -47.69
CA PHE A 867 -22.68 -3.08 -47.38
C PHE A 867 -24.11 -2.71 -47.82
N LEU A 868 -24.58 -1.49 -47.54
CA LEU A 868 -25.91 -1.03 -47.96
C LEU A 868 -26.03 -0.86 -49.49
N ARG A 869 -24.95 -0.45 -50.17
CA ARG A 869 -24.89 -0.33 -51.65
C ARG A 869 -24.90 -1.71 -52.31
N GLY A 870 -24.11 -2.65 -51.79
CA GLY A 870 -24.07 -4.03 -52.25
C GLY A 870 -25.40 -4.73 -51.99
N ALA A 871 -25.93 -4.69 -50.76
CA ALA A 871 -27.18 -5.35 -50.40
C ALA A 871 -28.39 -4.81 -51.17
N SER A 872 -28.46 -3.50 -51.42
CA SER A 872 -29.53 -2.93 -52.25
C SER A 872 -29.42 -3.29 -53.73
N ARG A 873 -28.20 -3.40 -54.28
CA ARG A 873 -27.97 -3.96 -55.63
C ARG A 873 -28.32 -5.44 -55.71
N LEU A 874 -27.82 -6.27 -54.79
CA LEU A 874 -28.18 -7.70 -54.72
C LEU A 874 -29.70 -7.89 -54.64
N ALA A 875 -30.40 -7.11 -53.81
CA ALA A 875 -31.85 -7.16 -53.71
C ALA A 875 -32.56 -6.76 -55.02
N GLN A 876 -32.05 -5.76 -55.74
CA GLN A 876 -32.55 -5.39 -57.08
C GLN A 876 -32.27 -6.50 -58.11
N ASP A 877 -31.06 -7.06 -58.13
CA ASP A 877 -30.69 -8.11 -59.08
C ASP A 877 -31.49 -9.40 -58.83
N PHE A 878 -31.70 -9.82 -57.57
CA PHE A 878 -32.61 -10.90 -57.24
C PHE A 878 -34.06 -10.60 -57.67
N PHE A 879 -34.57 -9.40 -57.36
CA PHE A 879 -35.95 -9.01 -57.73
C PHE A 879 -36.17 -8.97 -59.26
N PHE A 880 -35.16 -8.54 -60.03
CA PHE A 880 -35.20 -8.52 -61.49
C PHE A 880 -34.61 -9.78 -62.16
N SER A 881 -34.34 -10.85 -61.38
CA SER A 881 -33.76 -12.13 -61.87
C SER A 881 -32.47 -11.98 -62.70
N ARG A 882 -31.65 -10.98 -62.36
CA ARG A 882 -30.32 -10.75 -62.93
C ARG A 882 -29.27 -11.58 -62.18
N ARG A 883 -28.16 -11.90 -62.85
CA ARG A 883 -26.99 -12.43 -62.14
C ARG A 883 -26.32 -11.28 -61.39
N PRO A 884 -26.16 -11.38 -60.06
CA PRO A 884 -25.44 -10.36 -59.31
C PRO A 884 -23.97 -10.32 -59.74
N ASP A 885 -23.41 -9.12 -59.77
CA ASP A 885 -22.00 -8.89 -60.04
C ASP A 885 -21.10 -9.35 -58.87
N LEU A 886 -19.88 -9.76 -59.19
CA LEU A 886 -18.94 -10.34 -58.24
C LEU A 886 -18.40 -9.29 -57.24
N GLU A 887 -18.15 -8.05 -57.69
CA GLU A 887 -17.75 -6.97 -56.78
C GLU A 887 -18.89 -6.60 -55.83
N THR A 888 -20.12 -6.61 -56.35
CA THR A 888 -21.35 -6.36 -55.61
C THR A 888 -21.63 -7.45 -54.56
N PHE A 889 -21.14 -8.68 -54.75
CA PHE A 889 -21.10 -9.72 -53.70
C PHE A 889 -20.01 -9.45 -52.66
N CYS A 890 -18.78 -9.11 -53.09
CA CYS A 890 -17.67 -8.75 -52.19
C CYS A 890 -18.01 -7.56 -51.27
N ASP A 891 -18.71 -6.53 -51.77
CA ASP A 891 -19.15 -5.34 -51.01
C ASP A 891 -20.12 -5.70 -49.85
N VAL A 892 -20.62 -6.95 -49.75
CA VAL A 892 -21.58 -7.44 -48.73
C VAL A 892 -20.99 -8.53 -47.83
N CYS A 893 -19.90 -9.18 -48.22
CA CYS A 893 -19.23 -10.19 -47.39
C CYS A 893 -18.67 -9.57 -46.10
N PRO A 894 -19.01 -10.10 -44.91
CA PRO A 894 -18.35 -9.70 -43.66
C PRO A 894 -16.95 -10.31 -43.55
N ASP A 895 -16.04 -9.60 -42.91
CA ASP A 895 -14.78 -10.15 -42.41
C ASP A 895 -15.10 -11.15 -41.28
N VAL A 896 -14.61 -12.40 -41.38
CA VAL A 896 -14.93 -13.47 -40.43
C VAL A 896 -13.70 -13.80 -39.57
N ILE A 897 -13.86 -13.79 -38.25
CA ILE A 897 -12.81 -14.20 -37.30
C ILE A 897 -13.36 -15.32 -36.41
N VAL A 898 -12.62 -16.42 -36.32
CA VAL A 898 -13.00 -17.59 -35.50
C VAL A 898 -11.89 -17.86 -34.48
N SER A 899 -12.26 -18.01 -33.21
CA SER A 899 -11.32 -18.40 -32.15
C SER A 899 -11.80 -19.62 -31.38
N LEU A 900 -10.84 -20.47 -31.03
CA LEU A 900 -10.97 -21.64 -30.16
C LEU A 900 -9.96 -21.51 -29.01
N GLN A 901 -10.44 -21.55 -27.77
CA GLN A 901 -9.63 -21.59 -26.55
C GLN A 901 -9.90 -22.89 -25.79
N GLN A 902 -8.84 -23.59 -25.40
CA GLN A 902 -8.93 -24.89 -24.72
C GLN A 902 -7.92 -24.95 -23.56
N GLN A 903 -8.37 -25.24 -22.34
CA GLN A 903 -7.47 -25.52 -21.23
C GLN A 903 -6.59 -26.74 -21.55
N ILE A 904 -5.28 -26.60 -21.39
CA ILE A 904 -4.31 -27.70 -21.47
C ILE A 904 -4.22 -28.34 -20.09
N VAL A 905 -3.67 -27.59 -19.13
CA VAL A 905 -3.38 -28.05 -17.75
C VAL A 905 -3.39 -26.88 -16.79
N GLY A 906 -4.07 -27.04 -15.66
CA GLY A 906 -4.14 -26.05 -14.57
C GLY A 906 -4.49 -24.64 -15.08
N PRO A 907 -3.67 -23.61 -14.82
CA PRO A 907 -3.94 -22.24 -15.24
C PRO A 907 -3.69 -21.98 -16.73
N PHE A 908 -3.22 -22.96 -17.51
CA PHE A 908 -2.81 -22.77 -18.90
C PHE A 908 -3.89 -23.19 -19.90
N SER A 909 -4.20 -22.30 -20.86
CA SER A 909 -5.03 -22.62 -22.02
C SER A 909 -4.35 -22.25 -23.34
N PHE A 910 -4.44 -23.14 -24.32
CA PHE A 910 -4.10 -22.83 -25.70
C PHE A 910 -5.24 -22.05 -26.34
N ARG A 911 -4.91 -21.11 -27.24
CA ARG A 911 -5.88 -20.41 -28.06
C ARG A 911 -5.38 -20.35 -29.50
N VAL A 912 -6.30 -20.52 -30.44
CA VAL A 912 -6.09 -20.18 -31.86
C VAL A 912 -7.12 -19.12 -32.23
N GLU A 913 -6.71 -18.11 -32.98
CA GLU A 913 -7.60 -17.09 -33.55
C GLU A 913 -7.25 -16.91 -35.03
N SER A 914 -8.18 -17.27 -35.91
CA SER A 914 -7.98 -17.31 -37.36
C SER A 914 -8.91 -16.33 -38.05
N SER A 915 -8.34 -15.47 -38.92
CA SER A 915 -9.13 -14.69 -39.87
C SER A 915 -9.47 -15.53 -41.10
N VAL A 916 -10.67 -15.38 -41.60
CA VAL A 916 -11.23 -16.17 -42.69
C VAL A 916 -11.76 -15.21 -43.75
N ALA A 917 -11.06 -15.14 -44.87
CA ALA A 917 -11.44 -14.37 -46.04
C ALA A 917 -12.38 -15.19 -46.93
N ILE A 918 -13.44 -14.54 -47.42
CA ILE A 918 -14.37 -15.08 -48.41
C ILE A 918 -14.08 -14.35 -49.73
N ASP A 919 -13.40 -15.02 -50.66
CA ASP A 919 -13.08 -14.43 -51.97
C ASP A 919 -13.76 -15.21 -53.10
N PRO A 920 -14.87 -14.69 -53.67
CA PRO A 920 -15.61 -15.36 -54.74
C PRO A 920 -14.83 -15.44 -56.06
N ARG A 921 -13.67 -14.78 -56.19
CA ARG A 921 -12.80 -14.84 -57.38
C ARG A 921 -11.92 -16.10 -57.41
N SER A 922 -11.78 -16.77 -56.27
CA SER A 922 -10.99 -18.00 -56.11
C SER A 922 -11.76 -19.20 -56.65
N GLN A 923 -11.30 -19.79 -57.76
CA GLN A 923 -11.99 -20.93 -58.39
C GLN A 923 -11.85 -22.24 -57.59
N ASP A 924 -10.75 -22.44 -56.87
CA ASP A 924 -10.51 -23.68 -56.10
C ASP A 924 -11.07 -23.61 -54.67
N HIS A 925 -11.05 -22.43 -54.03
CA HIS A 925 -11.38 -22.26 -52.61
C HIS A 925 -12.13 -20.95 -52.34
N PHE A 926 -13.45 -21.01 -52.27
CA PHE A 926 -14.35 -19.88 -51.97
C PHE A 926 -14.14 -19.26 -50.57
N VAL A 927 -13.61 -20.06 -49.63
CA VAL A 927 -13.27 -19.64 -48.25
C VAL A 927 -11.82 -20.00 -47.99
N ARG A 928 -11.04 -19.05 -47.46
CA ARG A 928 -9.62 -19.21 -47.16
C ARG A 928 -9.29 -18.64 -45.77
N VAL A 929 -8.54 -19.40 -44.97
CA VAL A 929 -7.88 -18.86 -43.77
C VAL A 929 -6.76 -17.93 -44.23
N ASP A 930 -6.81 -16.66 -43.80
CA ASP A 930 -5.89 -15.61 -44.26
C ASP A 930 -4.74 -15.37 -43.26
N ASP A 931 -5.03 -15.24 -41.97
CA ASP A 931 -4.05 -15.22 -40.88
C ASP A 931 -4.50 -16.16 -39.74
N SER A 932 -3.58 -16.56 -38.87
CA SER A 932 -3.85 -17.38 -37.70
C SER A 932 -2.84 -17.13 -36.59
N VAL A 933 -3.32 -16.55 -35.50
CA VAL A 933 -2.54 -16.29 -34.28
C VAL A 933 -2.70 -17.47 -33.33
N PHE A 934 -1.57 -18.01 -32.88
CA PHE A 934 -1.51 -19.09 -31.89
C PHE A 934 -1.03 -18.52 -30.56
N ALA A 935 -1.73 -18.80 -29.46
CA ALA A 935 -1.42 -18.24 -28.15
C ALA A 935 -1.50 -19.26 -27.01
N ILE A 936 -0.72 -19.01 -25.97
CA ILE A 936 -0.77 -19.70 -24.68
C ILE A 936 -1.12 -18.64 -23.62
N ASP A 937 -2.30 -18.77 -23.04
CA ASP A 937 -2.73 -18.00 -21.88
C ASP A 937 -2.29 -18.69 -20.59
N TRP A 938 -1.83 -17.91 -19.61
CA TRP A 938 -1.54 -18.35 -18.25
C TRP A 938 -2.30 -17.46 -17.24
N ALA A 939 -3.32 -18.02 -16.58
CA ALA A 939 -4.15 -17.30 -15.62
C ALA A 939 -3.49 -17.20 -14.22
N LEU A 940 -3.33 -15.98 -13.73
CA LEU A 940 -2.56 -15.65 -12.52
C LEU A 940 -3.48 -15.52 -11.30
N LYS A 941 -3.82 -16.67 -10.68
CA LYS A 941 -4.79 -16.77 -9.53
C LYS A 941 -4.66 -15.71 -8.45
N VAL A 942 -3.45 -15.21 -8.18
CA VAL A 942 -3.16 -14.25 -7.08
C VAL A 942 -3.89 -12.92 -7.25
N LEU A 943 -4.29 -12.53 -8.47
CA LEU A 943 -4.85 -11.21 -8.79
C LEU A 943 -6.26 -11.26 -9.42
N GLY A 944 -6.98 -12.38 -9.31
CA GLY A 944 -8.41 -12.50 -9.65
C GLY A 944 -8.76 -12.59 -11.15
N SER A 945 -8.15 -11.74 -11.99
CA SER A 945 -8.34 -11.73 -13.46
C SER A 945 -7.07 -11.41 -14.26
N ALA A 946 -5.89 -11.35 -13.62
CA ALA A 946 -4.64 -11.13 -14.35
C ALA A 946 -4.22 -12.38 -15.13
N LYS A 947 -3.61 -12.17 -16.31
CA LYS A 947 -3.08 -13.25 -17.15
C LYS A 947 -1.81 -12.83 -17.88
N ALA A 948 -0.89 -13.77 -18.05
CA ALA A 948 0.14 -13.66 -19.08
C ALA A 948 -0.38 -14.29 -20.39
N THR A 949 -0.09 -13.70 -21.53
CA THR A 949 -0.45 -14.23 -22.85
C THR A 949 0.80 -14.21 -23.73
N ALA A 950 1.28 -15.38 -24.15
CA ALA A 950 2.34 -15.49 -25.15
C ALA A 950 1.71 -15.89 -26.48
N TRP A 951 1.90 -15.10 -27.54
CA TRP A 951 1.32 -15.38 -28.87
C TRP A 951 2.33 -15.27 -30.01
N TYR A 952 2.00 -15.93 -31.12
CA TYR A 952 2.78 -15.97 -32.36
C TYR A 952 1.86 -15.92 -33.60
N SER A 953 2.17 -15.05 -34.57
CA SER A 953 1.60 -15.11 -35.93
C SER A 953 2.65 -15.67 -36.91
N PRO A 954 2.41 -16.82 -37.56
CA PRO A 954 3.30 -17.34 -38.59
C PRO A 954 3.34 -16.46 -39.86
N LYS A 955 2.28 -15.68 -40.11
CA LYS A 955 2.16 -14.80 -41.28
C LYS A 955 3.07 -13.58 -41.16
N HIS A 956 3.08 -12.96 -39.98
CA HIS A 956 3.92 -11.79 -39.69
C HIS A 956 5.29 -12.18 -39.11
N GLN A 957 5.49 -13.45 -38.76
CA GLN A 957 6.66 -13.98 -38.04
C GLN A 957 6.91 -13.34 -36.66
N GLU A 958 5.91 -12.62 -36.13
CA GLU A 958 5.96 -11.92 -34.86
C GLU A 958 5.57 -12.82 -33.68
N ALA A 959 6.30 -12.67 -32.56
CA ALA A 959 5.94 -13.25 -31.27
C ALA A 959 5.93 -12.15 -30.19
N MET A 960 4.93 -12.17 -29.31
CA MET A 960 4.83 -11.24 -28.17
C MET A 960 4.44 -11.96 -26.88
N VAL A 961 4.96 -11.47 -25.74
CA VAL A 961 4.50 -11.86 -24.41
C VAL A 961 3.90 -10.64 -23.73
N GLU A 962 2.62 -10.72 -23.38
CA GLU A 962 1.83 -9.65 -22.78
C GLU A 962 1.43 -10.02 -21.34
N LEU A 963 1.46 -9.05 -20.42
CA LEU A 963 0.97 -9.20 -19.04
C LEU A 963 -0.22 -8.27 -18.83
N ARG A 964 -1.43 -8.84 -18.75
CA ARG A 964 -2.67 -8.10 -18.48
C ARG A 964 -3.02 -8.18 -17.00
N PHE A 965 -3.29 -7.02 -16.42
CA PHE A 965 -3.76 -6.85 -15.05
C PHE A 965 -5.08 -6.07 -15.08
N PHE A 966 -5.99 -6.37 -14.15
CA PHE A 966 -7.28 -5.68 -14.04
C PHE A 966 -8.11 -5.70 -15.33
N GLU A 967 -8.25 -6.86 -15.98
CA GLU A 967 -9.31 -7.07 -16.97
C GLU A 967 -10.67 -7.02 -16.24
N VAL A 968 -11.65 -6.28 -16.80
CA VAL A 968 -12.96 -5.88 -16.21
C VAL A 968 -14.12 -6.28 -17.11
#